data_AF-A0A923Q288-F1
#
_entry.id   AF-A0A923Q288-F1
#
_cell.length_a   1.000
_cell.length_b   1.000
_cell.length_c   1.000
_cell.angle_alpha   90.00
_cell.angle_beta   90.00
_cell.angle_gamma   90.00
#
_symmetry.space_group_name_H-M   'P 1'
#
loop_
_entity.id
_entity.type
_entity.pdbx_description
1 polymer ?
#
loop_
_entity_poly.entity_id
_entity_poly.type
_entity_poly.pdbx_seq_one_letter_code
_entity_poly.pdbx_strand_id
1 'polypeptide(L)'
;MFSKKIKTIMTASLVFQTLWLSSCSEFLNEKKQSPETIELSNERFACLKELPEQMNQYLEGQVSAADIRSGFDCGKAALVYFKSKTKGSLNDAYTLEDIRNFFGKYFLKRNNVTPEFAAQLFKIKKVILGGDEKSLTKAEIQKFADLLDVLKDHAVLLSPHFSVLMGKKAKPEWSDVNAGIEQLRSTSWVLLREVNLVNSDYTFDDLKKFIFGLNNFINSTRPFQLYASVEQNVELIEAVKRVLIGEDTRFEQLKDWEDGLKTVLQLYREGLRYKYFIKTNPRSNPNEMEMFTTFIDAAVRLVDESLPMKRAGVIPFTAIDNLLDRLAERKFLPENSTSAVLKETYKKIILRAFDSSRHGDSRGLEGFEKSHLVALRQEWRSYRLHQYFIDTLPMLDAKLEIAPVELAAASSLFKADEYVKNALSQNSLEQEALLKTWADGQALLRSNWPLQFNAAGRLLVVSNPKEVRQTWASLTRWNLMRALARGMNIGYGMNGLAEADLVRWYNDFQNFGIELKAFDPRNGNSGARSFKEANFFTFSGNGDGIMNPQETFEYVSALFAGGISSSNTLVNDMIARGCALPDKDVFGNPWLDEACFKRNLISQAGRYFDNLPGLVRQISTMKPAQVDEFYANLMASARTSPANGGRVETADLRTAVMMLHYTEILVTVYDRNRNGSLDEAEVKLAAPRFMQFMKSVSPIQANFVVSDFFLFLVFKGKKPTISEYLWFQGQKTFGSLGEVSRDKVLRVFKVLKEEAAKQ
;
A
#
# COMPACT_ATOMS: atom_id res chain seq x y z
N MET A 1 80.38 43.57 -8.55
CA MET A 1 80.89 44.84 -7.97
C MET A 1 81.26 44.58 -6.50
N PHE A 2 81.95 45.50 -5.82
CA PHE A 2 82.54 45.36 -4.47
C PHE A 2 81.58 44.73 -3.41
N SER A 3 81.94 43.85 -2.46
CA SER A 3 83.17 43.54 -1.68
C SER A 3 83.17 44.12 -0.24
N LYS A 4 83.66 43.34 0.74
CA LYS A 4 83.85 43.63 2.21
C LYS A 4 82.54 43.71 3.03
N LYS A 5 82.42 43.29 4.31
CA LYS A 5 83.23 42.56 5.36
C LYS A 5 82.28 41.54 6.04
N ILE A 6 82.62 40.39 6.63
CA ILE A 6 83.84 39.58 6.82
C ILE A 6 84.90 40.07 7.84
N LYS A 7 85.20 39.19 8.83
CA LYS A 7 86.34 39.15 9.82
C LYS A 7 86.33 40.18 10.96
N THR A 8 86.81 39.90 12.20
CA THR A 8 87.34 38.67 12.88
C THR A 8 86.90 38.72 14.39
N ILE A 9 87.33 37.93 15.40
CA ILE A 9 88.57 37.23 15.85
C ILE A 9 88.09 35.91 16.55
N MET A 10 88.61 34.69 16.32
CA MET A 10 89.87 34.07 16.86
C MET A 10 89.91 34.03 18.42
N THR A 11 90.62 33.18 19.18
CA THR A 11 91.60 32.06 19.04
C THR A 11 91.57 31.29 20.40
N ALA A 12 92.08 30.09 20.67
CA ALA A 12 92.74 28.94 19.98
C ALA A 12 92.39 27.67 20.84
N SER A 13 92.95 26.46 20.79
CA SER A 13 93.99 25.70 20.04
C SER A 13 93.54 24.21 20.07
N LEU A 14 93.96 23.24 19.25
CA LEU A 14 95.27 22.71 18.83
C LEU A 14 96.09 21.96 19.91
N VAL A 15 96.57 20.76 19.56
CA VAL A 15 97.44 19.82 20.33
C VAL A 15 96.70 19.15 21.51
N PHE A 16 96.45 17.84 21.52
CA PHE A 16 97.44 16.75 21.36
C PHE A 16 97.08 15.68 20.30
N GLN A 17 98.10 14.99 19.80
CA GLN A 17 97.97 13.79 18.95
C GLN A 17 97.96 12.50 19.77
N THR A 18 97.57 11.39 19.13
CA THR A 18 97.88 10.00 19.52
C THR A 18 97.58 9.57 20.95
N LEU A 19 96.39 8.99 21.14
CA LEU A 19 96.28 7.64 21.72
C LEU A 19 95.03 6.95 21.14
N TRP A 20 95.13 5.64 20.90
CA TRP A 20 94.07 4.71 20.43
C TRP A 20 93.49 4.91 19.02
N LEU A 21 94.00 4.09 18.09
CA LEU A 21 93.39 3.80 16.79
C LEU A 21 92.30 2.72 16.92
N SER A 22 91.02 3.08 16.80
CA SER A 22 89.95 2.15 16.40
C SER A 22 88.67 2.88 15.96
N SER A 23 87.93 2.26 15.03
CA SER A 23 86.60 2.64 14.49
C SER A 23 86.40 4.09 14.00
N CYS A 24 86.22 4.23 12.68
CA CYS A 24 85.76 5.46 12.03
C CYS A 24 84.24 5.70 12.19
N SER A 25 83.75 6.78 11.57
CA SER A 25 82.42 6.94 10.94
C SER A 25 81.23 7.51 11.73
N GLU A 26 81.28 7.66 13.06
CA GLU A 26 80.04 8.05 13.78
C GLU A 26 79.65 9.53 13.60
N PHE A 27 80.58 10.45 13.31
CA PHE A 27 80.26 11.89 13.17
C PHE A 27 79.93 12.37 11.74
N LEU A 28 80.06 11.50 10.72
CA LEU A 28 79.35 11.67 9.43
C LEU A 28 78.04 10.87 9.40
N ASN A 29 77.78 10.07 10.44
CA ASN A 29 76.47 9.59 10.81
C ASN A 29 75.86 10.51 11.86
N GLU A 30 75.57 11.77 11.48
CA GLU A 30 74.41 12.40 12.08
C GLU A 30 73.19 11.62 11.59
N LYS A 31 72.87 10.53 12.32
CA LYS A 31 71.60 9.85 12.21
C LYS A 31 70.56 10.96 12.37
N LYS A 32 69.74 11.19 11.34
CA LYS A 32 68.34 11.56 11.55
C LYS A 32 67.89 10.73 12.75
N GLN A 33 67.56 11.36 13.89
CA GLN A 33 67.09 10.62 15.08
C GLN A 33 66.07 9.61 14.57
N SER A 34 66.39 8.32 14.66
CA SER A 34 65.76 7.30 13.80
C SER A 34 64.29 7.21 14.19
N PRO A 35 63.38 7.78 13.36
CA PRO A 35 62.36 8.73 13.77
C PRO A 35 61.61 8.24 14.98
N GLU A 36 62.04 8.78 16.14
CA GLU A 36 62.15 8.03 17.41
C GLU A 36 61.04 7.01 17.50
N THR A 37 61.41 5.73 17.30
CA THR A 37 60.42 4.66 17.24
C THR A 37 59.92 4.41 18.65
N ILE A 38 59.01 5.28 19.07
CA ILE A 38 58.06 5.07 20.15
C ILE A 38 57.34 3.78 19.76
N GLU A 39 57.84 2.68 20.30
CA GLU A 39 57.15 1.41 20.36
C GLU A 39 55.97 1.63 21.30
N LEU A 40 54.90 2.19 20.72
CA LEU A 40 53.63 2.38 21.38
C LEU A 40 53.16 1.01 21.85
N SER A 41 53.26 0.79 23.17
CA SER A 41 52.97 -0.50 23.76
C SER A 41 51.55 -0.91 23.36
N ASN A 42 51.48 -2.04 22.64
CA ASN A 42 50.33 -2.45 21.84
C ASN A 42 49.08 -2.78 22.69
N GLU A 43 49.27 -2.77 24.01
CA GLU A 43 48.32 -2.93 25.09
C GLU A 43 47.41 -1.71 25.26
N ARG A 44 47.96 -0.48 25.23
CA ARG A 44 47.19 0.73 25.56
C ARG A 44 46.07 1.06 24.57
N PHE A 45 46.12 0.46 23.38
CA PHE A 45 45.07 0.52 22.37
C PHE A 45 44.58 -0.87 21.94
N ALA A 46 44.78 -1.91 22.77
CA ALA A 46 44.33 -3.26 22.46
C ALA A 46 42.81 -3.33 22.24
N CYS A 47 42.03 -2.58 23.03
CA CYS A 47 40.58 -2.45 22.89
C CYS A 47 40.12 -1.96 21.50
N LEU A 48 40.93 -1.17 20.77
CA LEU A 48 40.58 -0.76 19.39
C LEU A 48 40.66 -1.90 18.36
N LYS A 49 41.21 -3.07 18.73
CA LYS A 49 41.17 -4.29 17.90
C LYS A 49 39.84 -5.04 18.03
N GLU A 50 39.17 -4.89 19.17
CA GLU A 50 37.89 -5.53 19.49
C GLU A 50 36.70 -4.65 19.06
N LEU A 51 36.92 -3.33 18.91
CA LEU A 51 35.90 -2.36 18.51
C LEU A 51 35.04 -2.79 17.30
N PRO A 52 35.55 -3.39 16.20
CA PRO A 52 34.70 -3.83 15.09
C PRO A 52 33.71 -4.93 15.48
N GLU A 53 34.09 -5.81 16.42
CA GLU A 53 33.24 -6.89 16.91
C GLU A 53 32.24 -6.40 17.95
N GLN A 54 32.68 -5.51 18.86
CA GLN A 54 31.77 -4.79 19.77
C GLN A 54 30.73 -3.97 18.99
N MET A 55 31.10 -3.36 17.86
CA MET A 55 30.16 -2.68 16.95
C MET A 55 29.17 -3.65 16.28
N ASN A 56 29.59 -4.85 15.87
CA ASN A 56 28.66 -5.87 15.36
C ASN A 56 27.65 -6.27 16.44
N GLN A 57 28.11 -6.58 17.65
CA GLN A 57 27.27 -6.98 18.78
C GLN A 57 26.32 -5.85 19.22
N TYR A 58 26.72 -4.59 19.08
CA TYR A 58 25.86 -3.42 19.24
C TYR A 58 24.75 -3.35 18.17
N LEU A 59 25.11 -3.53 16.89
CA LEU A 59 24.14 -3.59 15.78
C LEU A 59 23.26 -4.86 15.81
N GLU A 60 23.53 -5.80 16.71
CA GLU A 60 22.67 -6.95 17.02
C GLU A 60 21.88 -6.78 18.33
N GLY A 61 22.16 -5.76 19.14
CA GLY A 61 21.50 -5.53 20.43
C GLY A 61 21.89 -6.54 21.52
N GLN A 62 23.09 -7.13 21.44
CA GLN A 62 23.58 -8.17 22.35
C GLN A 62 24.62 -7.67 23.37
N VAL A 63 25.23 -6.50 23.12
CA VAL A 63 26.33 -5.94 23.92
C VAL A 63 25.83 -5.27 25.22
N SER A 64 26.61 -5.35 26.31
CA SER A 64 26.22 -4.74 27.58
C SER A 64 26.48 -3.23 27.62
N ALA A 65 25.79 -2.54 28.54
CA ALA A 65 26.03 -1.12 28.80
C ALA A 65 27.46 -0.81 29.30
N ALA A 66 28.15 -1.79 29.91
CA ALA A 66 29.54 -1.63 30.35
C ALA A 66 30.51 -1.71 29.16
N ASP A 67 30.29 -2.65 28.24
CA ASP A 67 31.14 -2.84 27.06
C ASP A 67 31.01 -1.65 26.09
N ILE A 68 29.79 -1.12 25.90
CA ILE A 68 29.56 0.12 25.16
C ILE A 68 30.40 1.26 25.75
N ARG A 69 30.34 1.48 27.08
CA ARG A 69 31.11 2.53 27.74
C ARG A 69 32.61 2.34 27.57
N SER A 70 33.10 1.12 27.78
CA SER A 70 34.50 0.73 27.57
C SER A 70 35.01 1.04 26.16
N GLY A 71 34.22 0.70 25.12
CA GLY A 71 34.57 0.97 23.73
C GLY A 71 34.67 2.47 23.41
N PHE A 72 33.74 3.29 23.92
CA PHE A 72 33.80 4.75 23.76
C PHE A 72 34.94 5.39 24.56
N ASP A 73 35.17 4.97 25.81
CA ASP A 73 36.26 5.48 26.66
C ASP A 73 37.63 5.12 26.07
N CYS A 74 37.77 3.92 25.48
CA CYS A 74 38.93 3.50 24.69
C CYS A 74 39.16 4.43 23.48
N GLY A 75 38.12 4.72 22.69
CA GLY A 75 38.19 5.64 21.55
C GLY A 75 38.59 7.06 21.96
N LYS A 76 38.00 7.57 23.05
CA LYS A 76 38.34 8.88 23.63
C LYS A 76 39.80 8.95 24.08
N ALA A 77 40.28 7.93 24.80
CA ALA A 77 41.67 7.84 25.24
C ALA A 77 42.66 7.84 24.05
N ALA A 78 42.33 7.19 22.94
CA ALA A 78 43.14 7.18 21.73
C ALA A 78 43.22 8.56 21.05
N LEU A 79 42.10 9.30 20.94
CA LEU A 79 42.08 10.67 20.39
C LEU A 79 42.90 11.64 21.26
N VAL A 80 42.74 11.60 22.57
CA VAL A 80 43.50 12.45 23.51
C VAL A 80 45.00 12.10 23.49
N TYR A 81 45.35 10.83 23.30
CA TYR A 81 46.74 10.41 23.12
C TYR A 81 47.32 10.94 21.79
N PHE A 82 46.62 10.76 20.67
CA PHE A 82 47.03 11.27 19.35
C PHE A 82 47.29 12.79 19.40
N LYS A 83 46.34 13.57 19.95
CA LYS A 83 46.45 15.02 20.17
C LYS A 83 47.70 15.43 20.96
N SER A 84 48.14 14.61 21.92
CA SER A 84 49.23 14.95 22.86
C SER A 84 50.59 14.34 22.50
N LYS A 85 50.64 13.36 21.59
CA LYS A 85 51.88 12.62 21.25
C LYS A 85 52.22 12.57 19.76
N THR A 86 51.30 12.89 18.86
CA THR A 86 51.60 13.02 17.43
C THR A 86 51.88 14.49 17.09
N LYS A 87 53.02 14.75 16.44
CA LYS A 87 53.34 16.06 15.85
C LYS A 87 52.84 16.07 14.39
N GLY A 88 51.94 16.98 14.06
CA GLY A 88 51.44 17.16 12.71
C GLY A 88 52.44 17.91 11.80
N SER A 89 52.17 17.86 10.51
CA SER A 89 52.89 18.62 9.46
C SER A 89 52.57 20.11 9.46
N LEU A 90 51.49 20.53 10.12
CA LEU A 90 51.08 21.92 10.30
C LEU A 90 51.17 22.35 11.77
N ASN A 91 51.27 23.66 12.02
CA ASN A 91 51.20 24.21 13.38
C ASN A 91 49.81 23.97 13.98
N ASP A 92 49.78 23.17 15.05
CA ASP A 92 48.58 22.73 15.80
C ASP A 92 47.50 21.99 15.00
N ALA A 93 47.83 21.51 13.79
CA ALA A 93 46.92 20.76 12.93
C ALA A 93 47.60 19.58 12.23
N TYR A 94 46.78 18.63 11.83
CA TYR A 94 47.14 17.41 11.12
C TYR A 94 46.52 17.46 9.72
N THR A 95 47.33 17.19 8.70
CA THR A 95 46.82 16.98 7.34
C THR A 95 46.21 15.59 7.20
N LEU A 96 45.52 15.36 6.09
CA LEU A 96 45.07 14.02 5.74
C LEU A 96 46.21 12.99 5.71
N GLU A 97 47.41 13.37 5.25
CA GLU A 97 48.55 12.45 5.22
C GLU A 97 49.08 12.13 6.62
N ASP A 98 49.14 13.09 7.54
CA ASP A 98 49.50 12.83 8.95
C ASP A 98 48.59 11.76 9.57
N ILE A 99 47.28 11.88 9.34
CA ILE A 99 46.25 10.95 9.84
C ILE A 99 46.42 9.57 9.20
N ARG A 100 46.54 9.50 7.87
CA ARG A 100 46.74 8.22 7.16
C ARG A 100 48.04 7.53 7.56
N ASN A 101 49.13 8.28 7.77
CA ASN A 101 50.40 7.76 8.24
C ASN A 101 50.32 7.22 9.67
N PHE A 102 49.63 7.93 10.58
CA PHE A 102 49.43 7.47 11.96
C PHE A 102 48.59 6.19 12.03
N PHE A 103 47.39 6.18 11.44
CA PHE A 103 46.54 5.00 11.46
C PHE A 103 47.15 3.84 10.65
N GLY A 104 47.79 4.13 9.50
CA GLY A 104 48.56 3.17 8.71
C GLY A 104 49.64 2.43 9.52
N LYS A 105 50.44 3.17 10.29
CA LYS A 105 51.56 2.62 11.08
C LYS A 105 51.10 1.81 12.30
N TYR A 106 50.03 2.23 12.98
CA TYR A 106 49.68 1.70 14.31
C TYR A 106 48.41 0.84 14.37
N PHE A 107 47.45 1.02 13.46
CA PHE A 107 46.15 0.35 13.50
C PHE A 107 45.82 -0.49 12.26
N LEU A 108 46.25 -0.04 11.08
CA LEU A 108 45.67 -0.46 9.80
C LEU A 108 46.50 -1.50 9.03
N LYS A 109 47.09 -2.49 9.71
CA LYS A 109 47.83 -3.60 9.06
C LYS A 109 46.98 -4.52 8.17
N ARG A 110 45.66 -4.32 8.10
CA ARG A 110 44.72 -5.09 7.25
C ARG A 110 43.73 -4.24 6.44
N ASN A 111 43.49 -2.97 6.79
CA ASN A 111 42.34 -2.20 6.29
C ASN A 111 42.82 -0.83 5.77
N ASN A 112 42.81 -0.61 4.45
CA ASN A 112 43.40 0.59 3.87
C ASN A 112 42.38 1.74 3.74
N VAL A 113 42.66 2.91 4.31
CA VAL A 113 41.88 4.13 4.06
C VAL A 113 42.28 4.68 2.69
N THR A 114 41.40 4.51 1.70
CA THR A 114 41.58 5.05 0.34
C THR A 114 41.53 6.58 0.34
N PRO A 115 42.16 7.29 -0.61
CA PRO A 115 42.12 8.76 -0.67
C PRO A 115 40.68 9.33 -0.70
N GLU A 116 39.77 8.62 -1.35
CA GLU A 116 38.38 9.04 -1.59
C GLU A 116 37.56 8.92 -0.30
N PHE A 117 37.67 7.79 0.42
CA PHE A 117 37.03 7.63 1.73
C PHE A 117 37.61 8.63 2.74
N ALA A 118 38.92 8.87 2.69
CA ALA A 118 39.55 9.87 3.52
C ALA A 118 39.03 11.30 3.27
N ALA A 119 38.79 11.67 2.01
CA ALA A 119 38.12 12.93 1.68
C ALA A 119 36.67 13.00 2.22
N GLN A 120 35.93 11.88 2.21
CA GLN A 120 34.60 11.85 2.86
C GLN A 120 34.67 11.98 4.38
N LEU A 121 35.68 11.39 5.03
CA LEU A 121 35.94 11.58 6.47
C LEU A 121 36.24 13.05 6.78
N PHE A 122 36.98 13.76 5.93
CA PHE A 122 37.23 15.19 6.10
C PHE A 122 35.99 16.08 5.83
N LYS A 123 35.13 15.71 4.88
CA LYS A 123 33.79 16.33 4.74
C LYS A 123 32.94 16.14 6.01
N ILE A 124 32.90 14.93 6.56
CA ILE A 124 32.17 14.63 7.81
C ILE A 124 32.81 15.36 9.01
N LYS A 125 34.14 15.53 9.03
CA LYS A 125 34.82 16.38 10.00
C LYS A 125 34.32 17.84 9.92
N LYS A 126 34.11 18.40 8.73
CA LYS A 126 33.51 19.75 8.55
C LYS A 126 32.08 19.79 9.11
N VAL A 127 31.28 18.76 8.81
CA VAL A 127 29.91 18.61 9.34
C VAL A 127 29.87 18.56 10.86
N ILE A 128 30.70 17.72 11.49
CA ILE A 128 30.64 17.45 12.93
C ILE A 128 31.36 18.55 13.74
N LEU A 129 32.60 18.85 13.36
CA LEU A 129 33.50 19.68 14.16
C LEU A 129 33.54 21.12 13.66
N GLY A 130 33.53 21.30 12.34
CA GLY A 130 33.66 22.59 11.66
C GLY A 130 34.98 22.74 10.92
N GLY A 131 35.37 24.00 10.70
CA GLY A 131 36.65 24.37 10.10
C GLY A 131 36.83 23.96 8.63
N ASP A 132 38.07 23.68 8.25
CA ASP A 132 38.51 23.38 6.88
C ASP A 132 38.44 21.87 6.53
N GLU A 133 38.38 21.55 5.24
CA GLU A 133 38.28 20.19 4.67
C GLU A 133 39.64 19.52 4.39
N LYS A 134 40.77 20.19 4.66
CA LYS A 134 42.13 19.68 4.38
C LYS A 134 42.95 19.44 5.66
N SER A 135 42.49 19.98 6.78
CA SER A 135 43.19 19.99 8.07
C SER A 135 42.27 19.69 9.25
N LEU A 136 42.82 19.04 10.27
CA LEU A 136 42.17 18.75 11.55
C LEU A 136 43.04 19.32 12.68
N THR A 137 42.52 20.29 13.42
CA THR A 137 43.22 20.97 14.52
C THR A 137 43.18 20.16 15.83
N LYS A 138 44.09 20.44 16.78
CA LYS A 138 44.00 19.87 18.14
C LYS A 138 42.74 20.30 18.89
N ALA A 139 42.19 21.48 18.59
CA ALA A 139 40.92 21.94 19.15
C ALA A 139 39.74 21.08 18.66
N GLU A 140 39.69 20.76 17.37
CA GLU A 140 38.66 19.89 16.80
C GLU A 140 38.79 18.44 17.30
N ILE A 141 40.01 17.92 17.49
CA ILE A 141 40.23 16.60 18.12
C ILE A 141 39.71 16.59 19.57
N GLN A 142 39.83 17.70 20.31
CA GLN A 142 39.22 17.81 21.63
C GLN A 142 37.70 17.78 21.54
N LYS A 143 37.09 18.62 20.69
CA LYS A 143 35.64 18.63 20.46
C LYS A 143 35.12 17.23 20.06
N PHE A 144 35.87 16.46 19.27
CA PHE A 144 35.49 15.09 18.93
C PHE A 144 35.60 14.13 20.12
N ALA A 145 36.68 14.21 20.91
CA ALA A 145 36.84 13.44 22.14
C ALA A 145 35.75 13.74 23.18
N ASP A 146 35.24 14.97 23.22
CA ASP A 146 34.14 15.36 24.10
C ASP A 146 32.77 14.90 23.55
N LEU A 147 32.56 14.97 22.22
CA LEU A 147 31.39 14.39 21.55
C LEU A 147 31.29 12.87 21.73
N LEU A 148 32.40 12.16 21.91
CA LEU A 148 32.37 10.72 22.24
C LEU A 148 31.70 10.42 23.59
N ASP A 149 31.71 11.33 24.58
CA ASP A 149 30.94 11.13 25.82
C ASP A 149 29.44 11.24 25.58
N VAL A 150 29.02 12.24 24.79
CA VAL A 150 27.60 12.42 24.40
C VAL A 150 27.11 11.19 23.63
N LEU A 151 27.91 10.71 22.65
CA LEU A 151 27.62 9.49 21.90
C LEU A 151 27.58 8.25 22.81
N LYS A 152 28.48 8.13 23.80
CA LYS A 152 28.54 7.02 24.76
C LYS A 152 27.25 6.85 25.56
N ASP A 153 26.77 7.93 26.19
CA ASP A 153 25.55 7.87 26.99
C ASP A 153 24.30 7.63 26.13
N HIS A 154 24.20 8.29 24.97
CA HIS A 154 23.12 8.05 24.02
C HIS A 154 23.16 6.65 23.38
N ALA A 155 24.34 6.06 23.20
CA ALA A 155 24.49 4.71 22.68
C ALA A 155 23.99 3.66 23.67
N VAL A 156 24.28 3.85 24.98
CA VAL A 156 23.73 3.02 26.06
C VAL A 156 22.21 3.11 26.11
N LEU A 157 21.64 4.32 26.05
CA LEU A 157 20.18 4.53 26.05
C LEU A 157 19.48 3.91 24.84
N LEU A 158 20.13 3.90 23.66
CA LEU A 158 19.54 3.34 22.44
C LEU A 158 19.68 1.81 22.36
N SER A 159 20.65 1.20 23.05
CA SER A 159 20.96 -0.24 23.00
C SER A 159 19.74 -1.17 23.15
N PRO A 160 18.84 -1.00 24.14
CA PRO A 160 17.68 -1.89 24.32
C PRO A 160 16.73 -1.94 23.11
N HIS A 161 16.74 -0.90 22.28
CA HIS A 161 15.85 -0.75 21.14
C HIS A 161 16.47 -1.20 19.80
N PHE A 162 17.77 -1.52 19.75
CA PHE A 162 18.44 -1.90 18.50
C PHE A 162 17.84 -3.13 17.83
N SER A 163 17.41 -4.12 18.62
CA SER A 163 16.73 -5.32 18.08
C SER A 163 15.46 -4.96 17.31
N VAL A 164 14.73 -3.91 17.70
CA VAL A 164 13.50 -3.45 17.07
C VAL A 164 13.81 -2.56 15.86
N LEU A 165 14.73 -1.61 16.02
CA LEU A 165 15.14 -0.68 14.96
C LEU A 165 15.79 -1.41 13.78
N MET A 166 16.70 -2.35 14.04
CA MET A 166 17.31 -3.19 13.00
C MET A 166 16.34 -4.24 12.43
N GLY A 167 15.09 -4.28 12.92
CA GLY A 167 14.06 -5.19 12.44
C GLY A 167 14.37 -6.67 12.73
N LYS A 168 15.02 -6.96 13.86
CA LYS A 168 15.49 -8.29 14.30
C LYS A 168 14.61 -8.92 15.39
N LYS A 169 13.96 -8.14 16.25
CA LYS A 169 13.03 -8.65 17.29
C LYS A 169 11.90 -9.43 16.60
N ALA A 170 11.69 -10.70 16.97
CA ALA A 170 10.78 -11.60 16.25
C ALA A 170 9.29 -11.32 16.52
N LYS A 171 8.96 -10.80 17.70
CA LYS A 171 7.62 -10.35 18.11
C LYS A 171 7.76 -9.03 18.88
N PRO A 172 7.85 -7.88 18.19
CA PRO A 172 7.70 -6.58 18.84
C PRO A 172 6.23 -6.28 19.08
N GLU A 173 5.95 -5.42 20.05
CA GLU A 173 4.69 -4.73 20.20
C GLU A 173 4.71 -3.39 19.46
N TRP A 174 3.52 -2.80 19.24
CA TRP A 174 3.40 -1.45 18.67
C TRP A 174 4.07 -0.38 19.56
N SER A 175 4.08 -0.63 20.88
CA SER A 175 4.78 0.14 21.93
C SER A 175 6.30 0.15 21.71
N ASP A 176 6.93 -1.00 21.46
CA ASP A 176 8.38 -1.14 21.22
C ASP A 176 8.87 -0.24 20.08
N VAL A 177 8.16 -0.25 18.95
CA VAL A 177 8.54 0.50 17.74
C VAL A 177 8.43 2.01 17.99
N ASN A 178 7.44 2.43 18.77
CA ASN A 178 7.31 3.83 19.19
C ASN A 178 8.47 4.21 20.14
N ALA A 179 8.71 3.44 21.20
CA ALA A 179 9.77 3.72 22.17
C ALA A 179 11.15 3.79 21.51
N GLY A 180 11.47 2.84 20.62
CA GLY A 180 12.75 2.84 19.90
C GLY A 180 12.93 4.03 18.96
N ILE A 181 11.87 4.47 18.27
CA ILE A 181 11.93 5.65 17.40
C ILE A 181 11.99 6.95 18.21
N GLU A 182 11.29 7.05 19.34
CA GLU A 182 11.37 8.25 20.19
C GLU A 182 12.74 8.36 20.89
N GLN A 183 13.35 7.24 21.31
CA GLN A 183 14.73 7.23 21.80
C GLN A 183 15.74 7.57 20.68
N LEU A 184 15.55 7.03 19.47
CA LEU A 184 16.35 7.40 18.30
C LEU A 184 16.21 8.89 17.97
N ARG A 185 15.00 9.44 18.02
CA ARG A 185 14.73 10.88 17.82
C ARG A 185 15.43 11.73 18.88
N SER A 186 15.35 11.35 20.15
CA SER A 186 16.03 12.04 21.26
C SER A 186 17.55 12.07 21.04
N THR A 187 18.15 10.92 20.74
CA THR A 187 19.57 10.79 20.41
C THR A 187 19.95 11.62 19.18
N SER A 188 19.21 11.53 18.08
CA SER A 188 19.51 12.30 16.87
C SER A 188 19.35 13.81 17.06
N TRP A 189 18.42 14.27 17.92
CA TRP A 189 18.24 15.69 18.24
C TRP A 189 19.39 16.29 19.06
N VAL A 190 19.95 15.54 20.01
CA VAL A 190 21.15 15.99 20.74
C VAL A 190 22.33 16.06 19.78
N LEU A 191 22.57 15.01 18.99
CA LEU A 191 23.65 14.99 18.01
C LEU A 191 23.52 16.10 16.96
N LEU A 192 22.30 16.46 16.53
CA LEU A 192 22.06 17.55 15.58
C LEU A 192 22.53 18.93 16.10
N ARG A 193 22.62 19.11 17.43
CA ARG A 193 22.99 20.38 18.07
C ARG A 193 24.49 20.50 18.37
N GLU A 194 25.17 19.37 18.57
CA GLU A 194 26.62 19.34 18.75
C GLU A 194 27.40 19.50 17.42
N VAL A 195 26.76 19.18 16.30
CA VAL A 195 27.36 19.24 14.95
C VAL A 195 27.13 20.57 14.25
N ASN A 196 28.07 20.97 13.40
CA ASN A 196 28.06 22.20 12.61
C ASN A 196 27.34 22.04 11.25
N LEU A 197 26.25 21.26 11.20
CA LEU A 197 25.55 20.88 9.95
C LEU A 197 25.12 22.07 9.09
N VAL A 198 24.64 23.14 9.72
CA VAL A 198 24.13 24.35 9.05
C VAL A 198 25.20 25.04 8.19
N ASN A 199 26.48 24.94 8.58
CA ASN A 199 27.60 25.55 7.87
C ASN A 199 28.35 24.53 6.98
N SER A 200 27.66 23.48 6.52
CA SER A 200 28.26 22.40 5.73
C SER A 200 27.54 22.18 4.39
N ASP A 201 28.31 22.13 3.31
CA ASP A 201 27.85 21.83 1.95
C ASP A 201 27.58 20.32 1.74
N TYR A 202 27.16 19.62 2.79
CA TYR A 202 27.14 18.17 2.84
C TYR A 202 25.87 17.60 2.23
N THR A 203 26.03 16.81 1.17
CA THR A 203 24.91 16.32 0.36
C THR A 203 24.55 14.87 0.67
N PHE A 204 23.36 14.45 0.24
CA PHE A 204 23.00 13.02 0.21
C PHE A 204 23.97 12.18 -0.64
N ASP A 205 24.58 12.79 -1.66
CA ASP A 205 25.63 12.15 -2.46
C ASP A 205 26.92 11.91 -1.68
N ASP A 206 27.27 12.79 -0.75
CA ASP A 206 28.42 12.59 0.13
C ASP A 206 28.10 11.54 1.21
N LEU A 207 26.85 11.48 1.71
CA LEU A 207 26.39 10.39 2.58
C LEU A 207 26.48 9.02 1.89
N LYS A 208 26.06 8.91 0.62
CA LYS A 208 26.27 7.70 -0.20
C LYS A 208 27.76 7.34 -0.24
N LYS A 209 28.63 8.27 -0.70
CA LYS A 209 30.08 8.04 -0.84
C LYS A 209 30.73 7.61 0.49
N PHE A 210 30.32 8.19 1.62
CA PHE A 210 30.79 7.79 2.94
C PHE A 210 30.39 6.34 3.28
N ILE A 211 29.14 5.95 3.06
CA ILE A 211 28.67 4.58 3.36
C ILE A 211 29.41 3.54 2.48
N PHE A 212 29.65 3.85 1.20
CA PHE A 212 30.50 3.02 0.32
C PHE A 212 31.94 2.91 0.84
N GLY A 213 32.58 4.03 1.20
CA GLY A 213 33.93 4.02 1.73
C GLY A 213 34.06 3.30 3.09
N LEU A 214 33.04 3.41 3.95
CA LEU A 214 33.00 2.77 5.27
C LEU A 214 32.96 1.23 5.16
N ASN A 215 32.21 0.68 4.19
CA ASN A 215 32.19 -0.76 3.94
C ASN A 215 33.55 -1.28 3.46
N ASN A 216 34.19 -0.56 2.54
CA ASN A 216 35.55 -0.87 2.07
C ASN A 216 36.58 -0.76 3.20
N PHE A 217 36.40 0.18 4.13
CA PHE A 217 37.27 0.36 5.30
C PHE A 217 37.10 -0.74 6.36
N ILE A 218 35.89 -1.25 6.60
CA ILE A 218 35.67 -2.34 7.58
C ILE A 218 36.32 -3.65 7.09
N ASN A 219 36.40 -3.86 5.77
CA ASN A 219 37.14 -4.96 5.12
C ASN A 219 36.77 -6.36 5.65
N SER A 220 35.51 -6.55 6.05
CA SER A 220 34.96 -7.83 6.47
C SER A 220 34.59 -8.70 5.27
N THR A 221 34.75 -10.02 5.39
CA THR A 221 34.41 -11.00 4.33
C THR A 221 32.91 -11.09 4.01
N ARG A 222 32.08 -10.32 4.72
CA ARG A 222 30.68 -10.02 4.40
C ARG A 222 30.46 -8.52 4.61
N PRO A 223 29.70 -7.81 3.75
CA PRO A 223 29.31 -6.43 4.02
C PRO A 223 28.47 -6.33 5.30
N PHE A 224 28.61 -5.24 6.04
CA PHE A 224 27.79 -5.02 7.23
C PHE A 224 26.33 -4.74 6.84
N GLN A 225 25.37 -5.18 7.65
CA GLN A 225 23.95 -5.24 7.26
C GLN A 225 23.38 -3.89 6.80
N LEU A 226 23.79 -2.79 7.42
CA LEU A 226 23.35 -1.44 7.04
C LEU A 226 23.89 -1.03 5.66
N TYR A 227 25.14 -1.36 5.31
CA TYR A 227 25.65 -1.14 3.96
C TYR A 227 24.82 -1.89 2.93
N ALA A 228 24.65 -3.20 3.11
CA ALA A 228 23.87 -4.02 2.17
C ALA A 228 22.41 -3.52 2.05
N SER A 229 21.83 -3.02 3.13
CA SER A 229 20.49 -2.43 3.12
C SER A 229 20.43 -1.09 2.36
N VAL A 230 21.45 -0.23 2.49
CA VAL A 230 21.51 1.07 1.80
C VAL A 230 21.85 0.88 0.32
N GLU A 231 22.89 0.11 -0.01
CA GLU A 231 23.29 -0.25 -1.37
C GLU A 231 22.10 -0.81 -2.16
N GLN A 232 21.39 -1.79 -1.59
CA GLN A 232 20.23 -2.39 -2.25
C GLN A 232 19.02 -1.46 -2.39
N ASN A 233 18.90 -0.38 -1.62
CA ASN A 233 17.71 0.48 -1.62
C ASN A 233 18.00 1.94 -1.98
N VAL A 234 19.21 2.29 -2.40
CA VAL A 234 19.65 3.68 -2.59
C VAL A 234 18.74 4.48 -3.53
N GLU A 235 18.34 3.90 -4.66
CA GLU A 235 17.45 4.53 -5.64
C GLU A 235 16.01 4.72 -5.10
N LEU A 236 15.54 3.78 -4.27
CA LEU A 236 14.24 3.88 -3.60
C LEU A 236 14.28 4.96 -2.49
N ILE A 237 15.37 5.03 -1.72
CA ILE A 237 15.60 6.09 -0.72
C ILE A 237 15.64 7.46 -1.41
N GLU A 238 16.28 7.57 -2.57
CA GLU A 238 16.24 8.80 -3.39
C GLU A 238 14.83 9.15 -3.85
N ALA A 239 14.07 8.19 -4.41
CA ALA A 239 12.71 8.46 -4.86
C ALA A 239 11.79 8.91 -3.71
N VAL A 240 11.92 8.29 -2.52
CA VAL A 240 11.20 8.75 -1.32
C VAL A 240 11.69 10.12 -0.83
N LYS A 241 13.00 10.41 -0.90
CA LYS A 241 13.56 11.75 -0.60
C LYS A 241 12.98 12.81 -1.54
N ARG A 242 12.80 12.52 -2.84
CA ARG A 242 12.17 13.45 -3.80
C ARG A 242 10.72 13.75 -3.44
N VAL A 243 9.94 12.76 -2.99
CA VAL A 243 8.54 12.91 -2.59
C VAL A 243 8.38 13.64 -1.24
N LEU A 244 9.17 13.30 -0.22
CA LEU A 244 8.98 13.82 1.16
C LEU A 244 9.80 15.07 1.49
N ILE A 245 10.95 15.26 0.85
CA ILE A 245 11.89 16.37 1.11
C ILE A 245 11.99 17.28 -0.13
N GLY A 246 12.04 16.72 -1.34
CA GLY A 246 12.22 17.43 -2.61
C GLY A 246 13.57 17.16 -3.28
N GLU A 247 13.72 17.57 -4.54
CA GLU A 247 14.97 17.44 -5.29
C GLU A 247 16.03 18.45 -4.81
N ASP A 248 15.83 19.75 -5.05
CA ASP A 248 16.80 20.81 -4.73
C ASP A 248 16.67 21.42 -3.33
N THR A 249 15.94 20.76 -2.41
CA THR A 249 15.68 21.28 -1.06
C THR A 249 16.96 21.46 -0.25
N ARG A 250 17.36 22.73 -0.10
CA ARG A 250 18.44 23.16 0.80
C ARG A 250 17.92 23.27 2.24
N PHE A 251 18.78 22.84 3.18
CA PHE A 251 18.57 22.90 4.62
C PHE A 251 19.40 24.06 5.19
N GLU A 252 18.91 25.29 5.00
CA GLU A 252 19.65 26.52 5.28
C GLU A 252 19.65 26.90 6.77
N GLN A 253 18.72 26.34 7.56
CA GLN A 253 18.60 26.58 8.99
C GLN A 253 18.55 25.26 9.77
N LEU A 254 18.96 25.30 11.04
CA LEU A 254 18.87 24.14 11.96
C LEU A 254 17.44 23.56 12.02
N LYS A 255 16.42 24.43 11.94
CA LYS A 255 15.01 24.03 11.90
C LYS A 255 14.67 23.16 10.69
N ASP A 256 15.21 23.46 9.50
CA ASP A 256 14.97 22.63 8.32
C ASP A 256 15.55 21.23 8.52
N TRP A 257 16.73 21.12 9.15
CA TRP A 257 17.33 19.85 9.53
C TRP A 257 16.49 19.11 10.59
N GLU A 258 15.93 19.80 11.59
CA GLU A 258 15.02 19.21 12.58
C GLU A 258 13.73 18.66 11.91
N ASP A 259 13.11 19.40 10.98
CA ASP A 259 11.93 18.96 10.21
C ASP A 259 12.26 17.80 9.24
N GLY A 260 13.42 17.85 8.57
CA GLY A 260 13.90 16.78 7.69
C GLY A 260 14.18 15.48 8.45
N LEU A 261 14.90 15.57 9.56
CA LEU A 261 15.18 14.45 10.47
C LEU A 261 13.88 13.86 11.04
N LYS A 262 12.95 14.70 11.49
CA LYS A 262 11.60 14.28 11.94
C LYS A 262 10.89 13.47 10.85
N THR A 263 10.93 13.94 9.61
CA THR A 263 10.27 13.28 8.46
C THR A 263 10.90 11.90 8.18
N VAL A 264 12.22 11.79 8.17
CA VAL A 264 12.94 10.52 7.99
C VAL A 264 12.64 9.53 9.12
N LEU A 265 12.61 9.98 10.37
CA LEU A 265 12.32 9.11 11.52
C LEU A 265 10.85 8.66 11.55
N GLN A 266 9.90 9.51 11.16
CA GLN A 266 8.50 9.10 10.98
C GLN A 266 8.36 8.05 9.87
N LEU A 267 8.97 8.28 8.69
CA LEU A 267 9.00 7.30 7.60
C LEU A 267 9.55 5.94 8.07
N TYR A 268 10.67 5.95 8.81
CA TYR A 268 11.31 4.74 9.32
C TYR A 268 10.42 4.00 10.33
N ARG A 269 9.71 4.73 11.21
CA ARG A 269 8.70 4.16 12.12
C ARG A 269 7.58 3.44 11.36
N GLU A 270 7.02 4.08 10.33
CA GLU A 270 5.95 3.46 9.55
C GLU A 270 6.49 2.29 8.70
N GLY A 271 7.73 2.35 8.21
CA GLY A 271 8.40 1.22 7.55
C GLY A 271 8.61 0.01 8.47
N LEU A 272 8.98 0.24 9.73
CA LEU A 272 9.06 -0.81 10.77
C LEU A 272 7.68 -1.38 11.10
N ARG A 273 6.67 -0.52 11.30
CA ARG A 273 5.27 -0.96 11.51
C ARG A 273 4.73 -1.76 10.33
N TYR A 274 5.05 -1.36 9.10
CA TYR A 274 4.69 -2.11 7.90
C TYR A 274 5.31 -3.50 7.91
N LYS A 275 6.63 -3.60 8.17
CA LYS A 275 7.36 -4.87 8.28
C LYS A 275 6.79 -5.78 9.37
N TYR A 276 6.39 -5.24 10.52
CA TYR A 276 6.06 -6.01 11.72
C TYR A 276 4.58 -6.31 11.95
N PHE A 277 3.67 -5.46 11.47
CA PHE A 277 2.23 -5.57 11.75
C PHE A 277 1.37 -5.60 10.50
N ILE A 278 1.74 -4.88 9.43
CA ILE A 278 0.88 -4.74 8.24
C ILE A 278 1.16 -5.79 7.17
N LYS A 279 2.43 -6.21 7.00
CA LYS A 279 2.83 -7.20 5.99
C LYS A 279 2.49 -8.64 6.38
N THR A 280 2.49 -8.95 7.67
CA THR A 280 2.39 -10.32 8.20
C THR A 280 0.98 -10.73 8.60
N ASN A 281 0.13 -9.77 8.97
CA ASN A 281 -1.14 -10.07 9.63
C ASN A 281 -2.29 -9.98 8.62
N PRO A 282 -3.17 -11.00 8.50
CA PRO A 282 -4.46 -10.82 7.86
C PRO A 282 -5.25 -9.76 8.66
N ARG A 283 -6.10 -8.97 8.00
CA ARG A 283 -6.89 -7.93 8.69
C ARG A 283 -8.16 -8.56 9.26
N SER A 284 -7.98 -9.38 10.30
CA SER A 284 -8.96 -10.39 10.75
C SER A 284 -9.74 -10.00 12.01
N ASN A 285 -9.22 -9.07 12.82
CA ASN A 285 -9.86 -8.59 14.04
C ASN A 285 -9.77 -7.04 14.19
N PRO A 286 -10.53 -6.42 15.12
CA PRO A 286 -10.55 -4.97 15.31
C PRO A 286 -9.17 -4.35 15.58
N ASN A 287 -8.33 -5.00 16.40
CA ASN A 287 -7.02 -4.46 16.77
C ASN A 287 -6.07 -4.39 15.55
N GLU A 288 -6.11 -5.39 14.67
CA GLU A 288 -5.38 -5.37 13.39
C GLU A 288 -5.88 -4.27 12.44
N MET A 289 -7.19 -3.98 12.47
CA MET A 289 -7.77 -2.88 11.70
C MET A 289 -7.44 -1.51 12.30
N GLU A 290 -7.35 -1.38 13.63
CA GLU A 290 -6.87 -0.16 14.29
C GLU A 290 -5.38 0.09 13.95
N MET A 291 -4.54 -0.94 13.98
CA MET A 291 -3.14 -0.83 13.53
C MET A 291 -3.04 -0.44 12.05
N PHE A 292 -3.86 -1.04 11.18
CA PHE A 292 -3.89 -0.69 9.75
C PHE A 292 -4.39 0.74 9.52
N THR A 293 -5.47 1.16 10.16
CA THR A 293 -6.01 2.52 10.02
C THR A 293 -5.04 3.57 10.59
N THR A 294 -4.40 3.30 11.72
CA THR A 294 -3.36 4.17 12.31
C THR A 294 -2.11 4.28 11.42
N PHE A 295 -1.74 3.21 10.71
CA PHE A 295 -0.67 3.25 9.71
C PHE A 295 -1.04 4.13 8.49
N ILE A 296 -2.27 4.03 7.98
CA ILE A 296 -2.73 4.89 6.88
C ILE A 296 -2.85 6.36 7.30
N ASP A 297 -3.37 6.65 8.51
CA ASP A 297 -3.33 8.00 9.11
C ASP A 297 -1.91 8.58 9.11
N ALA A 298 -0.93 7.77 9.54
CA ALA A 298 0.46 8.20 9.60
C ALA A 298 1.08 8.40 8.21
N ALA A 299 0.71 7.60 7.22
CA ALA A 299 1.11 7.79 5.81
C ALA A 299 0.51 9.07 5.20
N VAL A 300 -0.80 9.32 5.40
CA VAL A 300 -1.46 10.56 4.94
C VAL A 300 -0.84 11.80 5.62
N ARG A 301 -0.51 11.71 6.92
CA ARG A 301 0.20 12.78 7.64
C ARG A 301 1.65 12.96 7.14
N LEU A 302 2.36 11.90 6.77
CA LEU A 302 3.71 12.02 6.17
C LEU A 302 3.68 12.82 4.86
N VAL A 303 2.62 12.67 4.06
CA VAL A 303 2.40 13.48 2.85
C VAL A 303 2.06 14.94 3.20
N ASP A 304 1.21 15.18 4.19
CA ASP A 304 0.84 16.53 4.69
C ASP A 304 2.03 17.28 5.30
N GLU A 305 2.89 16.57 6.04
CA GLU A 305 4.06 17.12 6.71
C GLU A 305 5.30 17.20 5.79
N SER A 306 5.23 16.71 4.55
CA SER A 306 6.33 16.75 3.58
C SER A 306 6.74 18.18 3.24
N LEU A 307 8.03 18.39 2.96
CA LEU A 307 8.55 19.72 2.63
C LEU A 307 7.99 20.29 1.31
N PRO A 308 7.77 19.52 0.22
CA PRO A 308 7.09 20.02 -0.97
C PRO A 308 5.65 20.46 -0.69
N MET A 309 4.87 19.66 0.06
CA MET A 309 3.50 20.03 0.45
C MET A 309 3.45 21.26 1.37
N LYS A 310 4.40 21.39 2.30
CA LYS A 310 4.53 22.57 3.18
C LYS A 310 4.98 23.84 2.45
N ARG A 311 5.97 23.76 1.54
CA ARG A 311 6.61 24.92 0.90
C ARG A 311 5.94 25.34 -0.42
N ALA A 312 5.43 24.39 -1.20
CA ALA A 312 4.84 24.65 -2.53
C ALA A 312 3.36 24.25 -2.65
N GLY A 313 2.81 23.48 -1.70
CA GLY A 313 1.42 23.00 -1.75
C GLY A 313 1.16 21.88 -2.77
N VAL A 314 2.21 21.33 -3.37
CA VAL A 314 2.15 20.29 -4.41
C VAL A 314 3.34 19.34 -4.32
N ILE A 315 3.12 18.07 -4.66
CA ILE A 315 4.17 17.07 -4.92
C ILE A 315 4.11 16.74 -6.43
N PRO A 316 5.14 17.07 -7.23
CA PRO A 316 5.14 16.84 -8.68
C PRO A 316 4.92 15.37 -9.05
N PHE A 317 4.15 15.11 -10.11
CA PHE A 317 3.91 13.73 -10.56
C PHE A 317 5.19 12.99 -10.95
N THR A 318 6.24 13.67 -11.40
CA THR A 318 7.55 13.08 -11.69
C THR A 318 8.18 12.40 -10.48
N ALA A 319 8.03 12.96 -9.28
CA ALA A 319 8.55 12.39 -8.04
C ALA A 319 7.75 11.14 -7.61
N ILE A 320 6.42 11.19 -7.74
CA ILE A 320 5.52 10.06 -7.41
C ILE A 320 5.70 8.93 -8.42
N ASP A 321 5.81 9.25 -9.71
CA ASP A 321 6.03 8.29 -10.79
C ASP A 321 7.35 7.52 -10.62
N ASN A 322 8.44 8.22 -10.31
CA ASN A 322 9.74 7.61 -10.01
C ASN A 322 9.64 6.68 -8.80
N LEU A 323 8.96 7.10 -7.72
CA LEU A 323 8.72 6.25 -6.55
C LEU A 323 7.94 4.97 -6.93
N LEU A 324 6.93 5.05 -7.80
CA LEU A 324 6.20 3.87 -8.28
C LEU A 324 7.06 2.94 -9.13
N ASP A 325 7.98 3.44 -9.97
CA ASP A 325 8.95 2.59 -10.66
C ASP A 325 9.85 1.84 -9.68
N ARG A 326 10.42 2.56 -8.69
CA ARG A 326 11.32 1.95 -7.70
C ARG A 326 10.63 0.98 -6.75
N LEU A 327 9.32 1.12 -6.53
CA LEU A 327 8.51 0.12 -5.82
C LEU A 327 8.18 -1.10 -6.70
N ALA A 328 8.02 -0.93 -8.02
CA ALA A 328 7.77 -2.01 -8.97
C ALA A 328 9.02 -2.90 -9.14
N GLU A 329 10.19 -2.28 -9.38
CA GLU A 329 11.50 -2.96 -9.46
C GLU A 329 11.79 -3.84 -8.24
N ARG A 330 11.31 -3.42 -7.07
CA ARG A 330 11.50 -4.10 -5.77
C ARG A 330 10.37 -5.06 -5.39
N LYS A 331 9.37 -5.24 -6.25
CA LYS A 331 8.18 -6.08 -6.01
C LYS A 331 7.42 -5.74 -4.72
N PHE A 332 7.34 -4.44 -4.38
CA PHE A 332 6.45 -3.95 -3.32
C PHE A 332 5.01 -3.74 -3.80
N LEU A 333 4.80 -3.70 -5.12
CA LEU A 333 3.49 -3.59 -5.77
C LEU A 333 2.89 -4.99 -6.00
N PRO A 334 1.57 -5.13 -6.22
CA PRO A 334 0.93 -6.42 -6.50
C PRO A 334 1.57 -7.14 -7.69
N GLU A 335 1.73 -8.46 -7.62
CA GLU A 335 2.55 -9.24 -8.58
C GLU A 335 2.10 -9.15 -10.05
N ASN A 336 0.85 -8.75 -10.32
CA ASN A 336 0.33 -8.60 -11.68
C ASN A 336 0.29 -7.14 -12.17
N SER A 337 0.72 -6.14 -11.37
CA SER A 337 0.57 -4.72 -11.67
C SER A 337 1.88 -4.04 -12.08
N THR A 338 1.89 -3.34 -13.22
CA THR A 338 3.05 -2.54 -13.67
C THR A 338 3.04 -1.14 -13.07
N SER A 339 4.21 -0.49 -13.02
CA SER A 339 4.28 0.93 -12.62
C SER A 339 3.52 1.83 -13.60
N ALA A 340 3.54 1.54 -14.90
CA ALA A 340 2.85 2.33 -15.92
C ALA A 340 1.33 2.40 -15.69
N VAL A 341 0.69 1.26 -15.45
CA VAL A 341 -0.76 1.19 -15.20
C VAL A 341 -1.12 1.75 -13.82
N LEU A 342 -0.27 1.57 -12.81
CA LEU A 342 -0.48 2.23 -11.51
C LEU A 342 -0.33 3.76 -11.60
N LYS A 343 0.59 4.27 -12.43
CA LYS A 343 0.75 5.70 -12.73
C LYS A 343 -0.48 6.30 -13.40
N GLU A 344 -1.06 5.59 -14.37
CA GLU A 344 -2.35 5.98 -14.96
C GLU A 344 -3.44 5.99 -13.86
N THR A 345 -3.59 4.87 -13.16
CA THR A 345 -4.64 4.65 -12.15
C THR A 345 -4.67 5.73 -11.07
N TYR A 346 -3.54 6.08 -10.45
CA TYR A 346 -3.55 7.08 -9.38
C TYR A 346 -3.87 8.49 -9.91
N LYS A 347 -3.41 8.84 -11.11
CA LYS A 347 -3.71 10.13 -11.75
C LYS A 347 -5.19 10.24 -12.12
N LYS A 348 -5.80 9.15 -12.61
CA LYS A 348 -7.25 9.06 -12.86
C LYS A 348 -8.05 9.21 -11.55
N ILE A 349 -7.60 8.58 -10.45
CA ILE A 349 -8.23 8.73 -9.12
C ILE A 349 -8.16 10.18 -8.65
N ILE A 350 -7.01 10.85 -8.75
CA ILE A 350 -6.88 12.28 -8.42
C ILE A 350 -7.86 13.11 -9.25
N LEU A 351 -7.76 13.01 -10.57
CA LEU A 351 -8.49 13.83 -11.55
C LEU A 351 -10.01 13.59 -11.57
N ARG A 352 -10.48 12.46 -11.03
CA ARG A 352 -11.90 12.12 -10.90
C ARG A 352 -12.40 12.36 -9.48
N ALA A 353 -11.86 11.63 -8.51
CA ALA A 353 -12.44 11.53 -7.17
C ALA A 353 -11.89 12.57 -6.17
N PHE A 354 -10.68 13.10 -6.38
CA PHE A 354 -10.09 14.11 -5.50
C PHE A 354 -10.12 15.53 -6.08
N ASP A 355 -10.41 15.66 -7.38
CA ASP A 355 -10.62 16.93 -8.08
C ASP A 355 -11.79 16.85 -9.07
N SER A 356 -12.95 16.42 -8.58
CA SER A 356 -14.18 16.31 -9.38
C SER A 356 -14.61 17.65 -10.03
N SER A 357 -14.10 18.78 -9.51
CA SER A 357 -14.27 20.12 -10.06
C SER A 357 -13.72 20.28 -11.49
N ARG A 358 -12.63 19.56 -11.83
CA ARG A 358 -12.04 19.55 -13.17
C ARG A 358 -12.83 18.70 -14.17
N HIS A 359 -13.80 17.90 -13.72
CA HIS A 359 -14.62 16.98 -14.54
C HIS A 359 -13.83 16.00 -15.47
N GLY A 360 -12.52 15.83 -15.25
CA GLY A 360 -11.63 15.06 -16.13
C GLY A 360 -10.60 15.86 -16.93
N ASP A 361 -10.52 17.19 -16.77
CA ASP A 361 -9.53 18.03 -17.45
C ASP A 361 -8.18 18.07 -16.70
N SER A 362 -7.16 17.46 -17.28
CA SER A 362 -5.79 17.41 -16.72
C SER A 362 -4.95 18.66 -17.01
N ARG A 363 -5.47 19.66 -17.72
CA ARG A 363 -4.73 20.90 -18.02
C ARG A 363 -4.43 21.67 -16.73
N GLY A 364 -3.16 22.02 -16.51
CA GLY A 364 -2.72 22.66 -15.27
C GLY A 364 -2.85 21.77 -14.03
N LEU A 365 -2.68 20.45 -14.18
CA LEU A 365 -2.55 19.48 -13.10
C LEU A 365 -1.11 18.94 -13.09
N GLU A 366 -0.21 19.60 -12.37
CA GLU A 366 1.25 19.31 -12.42
C GLU A 366 1.70 18.28 -11.39
N GLY A 367 0.87 18.00 -10.39
CA GLY A 367 1.19 17.08 -9.29
C GLY A 367 -0.01 16.80 -8.39
N PHE A 368 0.28 16.15 -7.26
CA PHE A 368 -0.67 15.95 -6.18
C PHE A 368 -0.69 17.19 -5.28
N GLU A 369 -1.76 17.97 -5.38
CA GLU A 369 -1.95 19.25 -4.69
C GLU A 369 -2.54 19.07 -3.27
N LYS A 370 -2.46 20.13 -2.47
CA LYS A 370 -3.08 20.19 -1.14
C LYS A 370 -4.61 20.01 -1.17
N SER A 371 -5.27 20.44 -2.25
CA SER A 371 -6.69 20.19 -2.53
C SER A 371 -7.00 18.68 -2.57
N HIS A 372 -6.22 17.91 -3.33
CA HIS A 372 -6.37 16.47 -3.46
C HIS A 372 -6.09 15.73 -2.16
N LEU A 373 -5.14 16.24 -1.37
CA LEU A 373 -4.83 15.71 -0.04
C LEU A 373 -5.96 15.96 0.98
N VAL A 374 -6.71 17.06 0.87
CA VAL A 374 -7.91 17.29 1.68
C VAL A 374 -9.03 16.30 1.29
N ALA A 375 -9.28 16.12 0.00
CA ALA A 375 -10.30 15.16 -0.47
C ALA A 375 -9.97 13.69 -0.09
N LEU A 376 -8.71 13.27 -0.27
CA LEU A 376 -8.21 11.97 0.19
C LEU A 376 -8.42 11.77 1.70
N ARG A 377 -8.11 12.80 2.49
CA ARG A 377 -8.24 12.77 3.96
C ARG A 377 -9.70 12.70 4.39
N GLN A 378 -10.60 13.43 3.73
CA GLN A 378 -12.04 13.40 4.00
C GLN A 378 -12.63 12.01 3.73
N GLU A 379 -12.33 11.39 2.59
CA GLU A 379 -12.86 10.06 2.28
C GLU A 379 -12.19 8.94 3.10
N TRP A 380 -10.92 9.10 3.48
CA TRP A 380 -10.29 8.24 4.46
C TRP A 380 -10.94 8.34 5.85
N ARG A 381 -11.21 9.57 6.33
CA ARG A 381 -11.95 9.80 7.59
C ARG A 381 -13.39 9.27 7.51
N SER A 382 -14.04 9.35 6.35
CA SER A 382 -15.34 8.73 6.07
C SER A 382 -15.28 7.20 6.20
N TYR A 383 -14.24 6.53 5.70
CA TYR A 383 -14.00 5.10 5.95
C TYR A 383 -13.78 4.80 7.45
N ARG A 384 -12.91 5.57 8.11
CA ARG A 384 -12.59 5.37 9.53
C ARG A 384 -13.78 5.58 10.46
N LEU A 385 -14.64 6.56 10.20
CA LEU A 385 -15.87 6.81 10.96
C LEU A 385 -16.78 5.58 11.03
N HIS A 386 -16.98 4.94 9.87
CA HIS A 386 -17.80 3.74 9.77
C HIS A 386 -17.09 2.52 10.34
N GLN A 387 -15.76 2.42 10.17
CA GLN A 387 -14.97 1.32 10.73
C GLN A 387 -14.97 1.36 12.25
N TYR A 388 -14.73 2.52 12.85
CA TYR A 388 -14.75 2.69 14.31
C TYR A 388 -16.12 2.34 14.91
N PHE A 389 -17.23 2.73 14.26
CA PHE A 389 -18.55 2.24 14.67
C PHE A 389 -18.60 0.70 14.71
N ILE A 390 -18.17 0.03 13.63
CA ILE A 390 -18.13 -1.44 13.53
C ILE A 390 -17.22 -2.07 14.60
N ASP A 391 -16.09 -1.43 14.90
CA ASP A 391 -15.12 -1.88 15.91
C ASP A 391 -15.64 -1.68 17.35
N THR A 392 -16.53 -0.72 17.59
CA THR A 392 -17.19 -0.49 18.91
C THR A 392 -18.41 -1.39 19.19
N LEU A 393 -18.88 -2.16 18.20
CA LEU A 393 -19.98 -3.11 18.39
C LEU A 393 -19.53 -4.31 19.26
N PRO A 394 -20.41 -4.92 20.07
CA PRO A 394 -20.08 -6.00 20.99
C PRO A 394 -19.91 -7.36 20.27
N MET A 395 -18.96 -7.44 19.33
CA MET A 395 -18.68 -8.60 18.46
C MET A 395 -17.19 -9.00 18.49
N LEU A 396 -16.53 -8.83 19.64
CA LEU A 396 -15.07 -8.97 19.76
C LEU A 396 -14.57 -10.43 19.73
N ASP A 397 -15.45 -11.41 19.92
CA ASP A 397 -15.22 -12.81 19.55
C ASP A 397 -15.76 -13.02 18.12
N ALA A 398 -14.98 -13.67 17.25
CA ALA A 398 -15.36 -13.96 15.87
C ALA A 398 -16.63 -14.84 15.71
N LYS A 399 -17.14 -15.42 16.79
CA LYS A 399 -18.43 -16.14 16.86
C LYS A 399 -19.63 -15.26 17.24
N LEU A 400 -19.42 -14.00 17.63
CA LEU A 400 -20.49 -13.06 17.95
C LEU A 400 -20.96 -12.38 16.66
N GLU A 401 -22.25 -12.55 16.38
CA GLU A 401 -22.91 -11.98 15.21
C GLU A 401 -24.01 -11.00 15.66
N ILE A 402 -24.21 -9.88 14.97
CA ILE A 402 -25.27 -8.89 15.25
C ILE A 402 -26.42 -9.01 14.26
N ALA A 403 -27.68 -8.96 14.71
CA ALA A 403 -28.84 -8.92 13.80
C ALA A 403 -29.01 -7.51 13.19
N PRO A 404 -29.63 -7.36 12.00
CA PRO A 404 -29.77 -6.06 11.34
C PRO A 404 -30.62 -5.07 12.14
N VAL A 405 -31.58 -5.56 12.95
CA VAL A 405 -32.37 -4.72 13.87
C VAL A 405 -31.52 -4.19 15.01
N GLU A 406 -30.67 -5.04 15.61
CA GLU A 406 -29.70 -4.67 16.65
C GLU A 406 -28.66 -3.68 16.09
N LEU A 407 -28.17 -3.91 14.87
CA LEU A 407 -27.22 -3.04 14.15
C LEU A 407 -27.84 -1.68 13.80
N ALA A 408 -29.09 -1.66 13.34
CA ALA A 408 -29.82 -0.42 13.07
C ALA A 408 -30.04 0.38 14.36
N ALA A 409 -30.40 -0.28 15.48
CA ALA A 409 -30.51 0.36 16.78
C ALA A 409 -29.16 0.91 17.26
N ALA A 410 -28.09 0.12 17.21
CA ALA A 410 -26.74 0.53 17.58
C ALA A 410 -26.24 1.72 16.75
N SER A 411 -26.46 1.71 15.42
CA SER A 411 -26.12 2.85 14.55
C SER A 411 -26.90 4.12 14.90
N SER A 412 -28.09 4.00 15.50
CA SER A 412 -28.93 5.13 15.92
C SER A 412 -28.50 5.69 17.28
N LEU A 413 -27.85 4.87 18.12
CA LEU A 413 -27.29 5.26 19.42
C LEU A 413 -25.82 5.72 19.34
N PHE A 414 -25.12 5.37 18.25
CA PHE A 414 -23.72 5.76 18.05
C PHE A 414 -23.59 7.28 17.84
N LYS A 415 -22.87 7.92 18.77
CA LYS A 415 -22.63 9.37 18.77
C LYS A 415 -21.55 9.78 17.77
N ALA A 416 -21.91 9.74 16.50
CA ALA A 416 -21.01 10.08 15.41
C ALA A 416 -20.44 11.50 15.52
N ASP A 417 -21.18 12.47 16.06
CA ASP A 417 -20.72 13.85 16.19
C ASP A 417 -19.66 14.02 17.29
N GLU A 418 -19.81 13.37 18.44
CA GLU A 418 -18.78 13.35 19.49
C GLU A 418 -17.49 12.70 18.95
N TYR A 419 -17.58 11.58 18.22
CA TYR A 419 -16.38 10.96 17.62
C TYR A 419 -15.77 11.82 16.51
N VAL A 420 -16.59 12.40 15.63
CA VAL A 420 -16.14 13.30 14.55
C VAL A 420 -15.39 14.51 15.12
N LYS A 421 -15.93 15.16 16.17
CA LYS A 421 -15.31 16.31 16.86
C LYS A 421 -14.05 15.93 17.63
N ASN A 422 -14.05 14.80 18.35
CA ASN A 422 -12.96 14.45 19.26
C ASN A 422 -11.79 13.73 18.56
N ALA A 423 -12.06 12.91 17.54
CA ALA A 423 -11.07 12.01 16.95
C ALA A 423 -10.78 12.26 15.46
N LEU A 424 -11.72 12.82 14.68
CA LEU A 424 -11.55 12.95 13.23
C LEU A 424 -11.14 14.36 12.80
N SER A 425 -11.92 15.42 13.08
CA SER A 425 -11.59 16.78 12.64
C SER A 425 -12.10 17.89 13.55
N GLN A 426 -11.34 19.00 13.58
CA GLN A 426 -11.72 20.27 14.23
C GLN A 426 -12.31 21.29 13.24
N ASN A 427 -12.39 20.97 11.94
CA ASN A 427 -12.94 21.87 10.92
C ASN A 427 -14.46 21.62 10.78
N SER A 428 -15.29 22.63 11.02
CA SER A 428 -16.76 22.51 11.03
C SER A 428 -17.36 22.03 9.70
N LEU A 429 -16.84 22.48 8.55
CA LEU A 429 -17.31 22.04 7.23
C LEU A 429 -16.95 20.56 6.97
N GLU A 430 -15.78 20.12 7.42
CA GLU A 430 -15.39 18.71 7.35
C GLU A 430 -16.22 17.85 8.33
N GLN A 431 -16.54 18.36 9.52
CA GLN A 431 -17.44 17.69 10.47
C GLN A 431 -18.84 17.50 9.87
N GLU A 432 -19.40 18.52 9.22
CA GLU A 432 -20.69 18.43 8.51
C GLU A 432 -20.63 17.40 7.38
N ALA A 433 -19.58 17.43 6.55
CA ALA A 433 -19.39 16.48 5.46
C ALA A 433 -19.29 15.03 5.97
N LEU A 434 -18.56 14.78 7.07
CA LEU A 434 -18.43 13.46 7.70
C LEU A 434 -19.76 12.99 8.34
N LEU A 435 -20.53 13.89 8.94
CA LEU A 435 -21.86 13.57 9.46
C LEU A 435 -22.86 13.26 8.33
N LYS A 436 -22.73 13.90 7.17
CA LYS A 436 -23.49 13.52 5.97
C LYS A 436 -23.10 12.11 5.49
N THR A 437 -21.81 11.77 5.37
CA THR A 437 -21.44 10.41 4.94
C THR A 437 -21.86 9.33 5.93
N TRP A 438 -21.96 9.66 7.22
CA TRP A 438 -22.54 8.79 8.24
C TRP A 438 -24.06 8.61 8.09
N ALA A 439 -24.80 9.68 7.77
CA ALA A 439 -26.23 9.58 7.46
C ALA A 439 -26.48 8.73 6.20
N ASP A 440 -25.67 8.90 5.15
CA ASP A 440 -25.68 8.05 3.95
C ASP A 440 -25.45 6.57 4.34
N GLY A 441 -24.47 6.29 5.21
CA GLY A 441 -24.18 4.95 5.71
C GLY A 441 -25.31 4.34 6.56
N GLN A 442 -25.93 5.13 7.45
CA GLN A 442 -27.11 4.70 8.20
C GLN A 442 -28.28 4.36 7.27
N ALA A 443 -28.49 5.10 6.19
CA ALA A 443 -29.56 4.81 5.23
C ALA A 443 -29.37 3.44 4.55
N LEU A 444 -28.14 3.10 4.17
CA LEU A 444 -27.80 1.78 3.62
C LEU A 444 -28.03 0.65 4.64
N LEU A 445 -27.67 0.85 5.92
CA LEU A 445 -27.91 -0.12 7.00
C LEU A 445 -29.40 -0.30 7.35
N ARG A 446 -30.22 0.75 7.19
CA ARG A 446 -31.67 0.74 7.44
C ARG A 446 -32.52 0.42 6.21
N SER A 447 -31.90 0.14 5.06
CA SER A 447 -32.61 -0.21 3.83
C SER A 447 -33.47 -1.47 3.99
N ASN A 448 -34.46 -1.66 3.11
CA ASN A 448 -35.34 -2.85 3.16
C ASN A 448 -34.58 -4.17 2.87
N TRP A 449 -33.48 -4.08 2.12
CA TRP A 449 -32.61 -5.18 1.73
C TRP A 449 -31.16 -4.82 2.06
N PRO A 450 -30.79 -4.79 3.37
CA PRO A 450 -29.44 -4.40 3.77
C PRO A 450 -28.45 -5.45 3.27
N LEU A 451 -27.39 -5.01 2.60
CA LEU A 451 -26.40 -5.93 2.03
C LEU A 451 -25.63 -6.66 3.12
N GLN A 452 -25.50 -7.97 2.93
CA GLN A 452 -24.93 -8.90 3.91
C GLN A 452 -23.86 -9.76 3.26
N PHE A 453 -22.86 -10.14 4.05
CA PHE A 453 -21.76 -10.98 3.61
C PHE A 453 -21.64 -12.20 4.51
N ASN A 454 -21.40 -13.37 3.91
CA ASN A 454 -21.06 -14.59 4.67
C ASN A 454 -19.61 -14.53 5.20
N ALA A 455 -19.21 -15.52 6.00
CA ALA A 455 -17.85 -15.59 6.56
C ALA A 455 -16.72 -15.70 5.51
N ALA A 456 -17.04 -16.05 4.25
CA ALA A 456 -16.10 -16.04 3.12
C ALA A 456 -16.07 -14.69 2.38
N GLY A 457 -16.80 -13.67 2.85
CA GLY A 457 -16.88 -12.35 2.22
C GLY A 457 -17.69 -12.29 0.92
N ARG A 458 -18.51 -13.32 0.63
CA ARG A 458 -19.44 -13.36 -0.53
C ARG A 458 -20.77 -12.68 -0.18
N LEU A 459 -21.36 -12.00 -1.16
CA LEU A 459 -22.66 -11.33 -1.04
C LEU A 459 -23.77 -12.37 -0.81
N LEU A 460 -24.46 -12.29 0.32
CA LEU A 460 -25.60 -13.15 0.64
C LEU A 460 -26.90 -12.59 0.05
N VAL A 461 -27.73 -13.46 -0.52
CA VAL A 461 -29.06 -13.12 -1.03
C VAL A 461 -30.09 -14.08 -0.42
N VAL A 462 -31.01 -13.54 0.39
CA VAL A 462 -31.98 -14.30 1.20
C VAL A 462 -33.35 -13.62 1.21
N SER A 463 -34.44 -14.41 1.25
CA SER A 463 -35.82 -13.90 1.32
C SER A 463 -36.24 -13.29 2.65
N ASN A 464 -35.36 -13.30 3.66
CA ASN A 464 -35.53 -12.56 4.91
C ASN A 464 -34.18 -12.05 5.46
N PRO A 465 -33.64 -10.94 4.93
CA PRO A 465 -32.35 -10.41 5.39
C PRO A 465 -32.38 -10.02 6.87
N LYS A 466 -33.55 -9.67 7.43
CA LYS A 466 -33.70 -9.21 8.83
C LYS A 466 -33.39 -10.30 9.87
N GLU A 467 -33.34 -11.57 9.48
CA GLU A 467 -32.97 -12.70 10.35
C GLU A 467 -31.48 -13.07 10.27
N VAL A 468 -30.79 -12.67 9.20
CA VAL A 468 -29.36 -12.96 9.02
C VAL A 468 -28.52 -12.06 9.91
N ARG A 469 -27.81 -12.66 10.86
CA ARG A 469 -26.81 -11.98 11.68
C ARG A 469 -25.52 -11.75 10.88
N GLN A 470 -24.70 -10.79 11.31
CA GLN A 470 -23.47 -10.38 10.64
C GLN A 470 -22.28 -10.38 11.60
N THR A 471 -21.13 -10.87 11.14
CA THR A 471 -19.86 -10.83 11.86
C THR A 471 -19.16 -9.47 11.70
N TRP A 472 -18.20 -9.17 12.56
CA TRP A 472 -17.28 -8.03 12.37
C TRP A 472 -16.61 -8.04 10.98
N ALA A 473 -16.15 -9.21 10.51
CA ALA A 473 -15.52 -9.33 9.19
C ALA A 473 -16.48 -9.02 8.03
N SER A 474 -17.75 -9.44 8.15
CA SER A 474 -18.82 -9.11 7.19
C SER A 474 -19.07 -7.60 7.11
N LEU A 475 -19.08 -6.91 8.26
CA LEU A 475 -19.34 -5.46 8.33
C LEU A 475 -18.12 -4.63 7.91
N THR A 476 -16.90 -5.07 8.22
CA THR A 476 -15.66 -4.51 7.66
C THR A 476 -15.63 -4.64 6.14
N ARG A 477 -16.11 -5.78 5.58
CA ARG A 477 -16.29 -5.96 4.13
C ARG A 477 -17.35 -5.00 3.56
N TRP A 478 -18.48 -4.83 4.25
CA TRP A 478 -19.52 -3.86 3.91
C TRP A 478 -18.97 -2.43 3.81
N ASN A 479 -18.18 -1.98 4.79
CA ASN A 479 -17.60 -0.64 4.80
C ASN A 479 -16.62 -0.41 3.62
N LEU A 480 -15.83 -1.43 3.28
CA LEU A 480 -14.96 -1.38 2.11
C LEU A 480 -15.75 -1.25 0.81
N MET A 481 -16.83 -2.02 0.62
CA MET A 481 -17.68 -1.90 -0.58
C MET A 481 -18.39 -0.53 -0.63
N ARG A 482 -18.85 -0.01 0.51
CA ARG A 482 -19.42 1.34 0.65
C ARG A 482 -18.41 2.42 0.23
N ALA A 483 -17.17 2.34 0.70
CA ALA A 483 -16.12 3.31 0.35
C ALA A 483 -15.77 3.29 -1.15
N LEU A 484 -15.70 2.10 -1.76
CA LEU A 484 -15.47 1.97 -3.20
C LEU A 484 -16.63 2.55 -4.02
N ALA A 485 -17.88 2.21 -3.69
CA ALA A 485 -19.07 2.74 -4.36
C ALA A 485 -19.23 4.26 -4.18
N ARG A 486 -18.83 4.79 -3.02
CA ARG A 486 -18.81 6.24 -2.77
C ARG A 486 -17.74 6.94 -3.60
N GLY A 487 -16.49 6.45 -3.61
CA GLY A 487 -15.43 7.03 -4.45
C GLY A 487 -15.77 6.99 -5.95
N MET A 488 -16.47 5.94 -6.37
CA MET A 488 -17.01 5.80 -7.72
C MET A 488 -18.08 6.86 -8.04
N ASN A 489 -19.04 7.10 -7.14
CA ASN A 489 -20.01 8.19 -7.30
C ASN A 489 -19.32 9.56 -7.34
N ILE A 490 -18.46 9.88 -6.37
CA ILE A 490 -17.75 11.18 -6.32
C ILE A 490 -16.97 11.45 -7.61
N GLY A 491 -16.32 10.43 -8.17
CA GLY A 491 -15.49 10.59 -9.36
C GLY A 491 -16.23 10.73 -10.69
N TYR A 492 -17.50 10.29 -10.76
CA TYR A 492 -18.18 10.08 -12.06
C TYR A 492 -19.67 10.46 -12.08
N GLY A 493 -20.36 10.58 -10.93
CA GLY A 493 -21.81 10.75 -10.86
C GLY A 493 -22.27 11.74 -9.78
N MET A 494 -22.60 12.96 -10.19
CA MET A 494 -22.94 14.06 -9.27
C MET A 494 -24.24 13.83 -8.46
N ASN A 495 -25.18 13.04 -8.99
CA ASN A 495 -26.45 12.69 -8.34
C ASN A 495 -26.78 11.19 -8.54
N GLY A 496 -25.74 10.35 -8.59
CA GLY A 496 -25.80 9.01 -9.21
C GLY A 496 -25.11 9.00 -10.58
N LEU A 497 -24.89 7.80 -11.12
CA LEU A 497 -24.17 7.53 -12.36
C LEU A 497 -25.15 7.29 -13.52
N ALA A 498 -24.91 7.86 -14.70
CA ALA A 498 -25.59 7.42 -15.92
C ALA A 498 -24.78 6.33 -16.65
N GLU A 499 -25.36 5.70 -17.68
CA GLU A 499 -24.68 4.70 -18.51
C GLU A 499 -23.34 5.20 -19.06
N ALA A 500 -23.29 6.45 -19.51
CA ALA A 500 -22.09 7.09 -20.05
C ALA A 500 -20.98 7.27 -18.99
N ASP A 501 -21.34 7.39 -17.71
CA ASP A 501 -20.40 7.61 -16.61
C ASP A 501 -19.80 6.28 -16.15
N LEU A 502 -20.59 5.20 -16.13
CA LEU A 502 -20.05 3.85 -15.92
C LEU A 502 -19.17 3.40 -17.09
N VAL A 503 -19.55 3.71 -18.34
CA VAL A 503 -18.68 3.53 -19.52
C VAL A 503 -17.37 4.31 -19.32
N ARG A 504 -17.42 5.57 -18.88
CA ARG A 504 -16.20 6.37 -18.61
C ARG A 504 -15.31 5.75 -17.53
N TRP A 505 -15.89 5.27 -16.43
CA TRP A 505 -15.18 4.55 -15.38
C TRP A 505 -14.49 3.28 -15.91
N TYR A 506 -15.17 2.47 -16.72
CA TYR A 506 -14.59 1.27 -17.32
C TYR A 506 -13.43 1.59 -18.29
N ASN A 507 -13.48 2.71 -19.02
CA ASN A 507 -12.37 3.17 -19.86
C ASN A 507 -11.19 3.65 -19.01
N ASP A 508 -11.44 4.54 -18.05
CA ASP A 508 -10.40 5.16 -17.22
C ASP A 508 -9.66 4.16 -16.31
N PHE A 509 -10.20 2.95 -16.11
CA PHE A 509 -9.56 1.85 -15.37
C PHE A 509 -9.37 0.56 -16.19
N GLN A 510 -9.48 0.59 -17.53
CA GLN A 510 -9.44 -0.63 -18.35
C GLN A 510 -8.13 -1.42 -18.17
N ASN A 511 -6.99 -0.74 -18.28
CA ASN A 511 -5.66 -1.35 -18.18
C ASN A 511 -5.44 -1.98 -16.79
N PHE A 512 -5.86 -1.28 -15.74
CA PHE A 512 -5.78 -1.75 -14.35
C PHE A 512 -6.63 -3.00 -14.10
N GLY A 513 -7.85 -3.02 -14.66
CA GLY A 513 -8.71 -4.19 -14.61
C GLY A 513 -8.16 -5.39 -15.39
N ILE A 514 -7.49 -5.17 -16.52
CA ILE A 514 -6.82 -6.25 -17.29
C ILE A 514 -5.62 -6.81 -16.51
N GLU A 515 -4.73 -5.95 -15.99
CA GLU A 515 -3.57 -6.36 -15.20
C GLU A 515 -3.96 -7.12 -13.92
N LEU A 516 -4.94 -6.62 -13.16
CA LEU A 516 -5.49 -7.34 -12.00
C LEU A 516 -6.31 -8.58 -12.37
N LYS A 517 -6.36 -8.96 -13.66
CA LYS A 517 -7.14 -10.10 -14.17
C LYS A 517 -8.61 -10.04 -13.77
N ALA A 518 -9.16 -8.83 -13.63
CA ALA A 518 -10.57 -8.56 -13.31
C ALA A 518 -11.40 -8.37 -14.59
N PHE A 519 -10.86 -7.68 -15.59
CA PHE A 519 -11.48 -7.47 -16.90
C PHE A 519 -10.89 -8.41 -17.96
N ASP A 520 -11.72 -8.79 -18.94
CA ASP A 520 -11.34 -9.63 -20.06
C ASP A 520 -10.74 -8.77 -21.19
N PRO A 521 -9.47 -8.98 -21.61
CA PRO A 521 -8.80 -8.15 -22.61
C PRO A 521 -9.39 -8.28 -24.03
N ARG A 522 -10.25 -9.27 -24.30
CA ARG A 522 -10.94 -9.43 -25.59
C ARG A 522 -12.23 -8.60 -25.66
N ASN A 523 -12.83 -8.32 -24.52
CA ASN A 523 -14.06 -7.54 -24.45
C ASN A 523 -13.75 -6.06 -24.46
N GLY A 524 -14.50 -5.30 -25.23
CA GLY A 524 -14.53 -3.84 -25.12
C GLY A 524 -15.15 -3.38 -23.80
N ASN A 525 -15.47 -2.09 -23.74
CA ASN A 525 -16.06 -1.47 -22.56
C ASN A 525 -17.34 -2.20 -22.12
N SER A 526 -17.29 -2.86 -20.95
CA SER A 526 -18.45 -3.59 -20.41
C SER A 526 -19.40 -2.70 -19.60
N GLY A 527 -19.09 -1.41 -19.43
CA GLY A 527 -19.84 -0.48 -18.59
C GLY A 527 -21.29 -0.30 -19.01
N ALA A 528 -21.57 -0.21 -20.32
CA ALA A 528 -22.94 -0.10 -20.84
C ALA A 528 -23.81 -1.32 -20.49
N ARG A 529 -23.22 -2.52 -20.49
CA ARG A 529 -23.91 -3.75 -20.08
C ARG A 529 -24.06 -3.82 -18.56
N SER A 530 -22.98 -3.56 -17.83
CA SER A 530 -23.00 -3.55 -16.35
C SER A 530 -23.91 -2.47 -15.76
N PHE A 531 -24.15 -1.37 -16.48
CA PHE A 531 -25.12 -0.34 -16.11
C PHE A 531 -26.55 -0.89 -16.13
N LYS A 532 -26.93 -1.51 -17.25
CA LYS A 532 -28.23 -2.17 -17.45
C LYS A 532 -28.41 -3.34 -16.47
N GLU A 533 -27.36 -4.11 -16.22
CA GLU A 533 -27.35 -5.15 -15.18
C GLU A 533 -27.66 -4.56 -13.78
N ALA A 534 -27.01 -3.44 -13.42
CA ALA A 534 -27.17 -2.81 -12.11
C ALA A 534 -28.55 -2.16 -11.90
N ASN A 535 -28.97 -1.28 -12.81
CA ASN A 535 -30.22 -0.50 -12.69
C ASN A 535 -31.48 -1.39 -12.82
N PHE A 536 -31.37 -2.62 -13.34
CA PHE A 536 -32.50 -3.57 -13.40
C PHE A 536 -32.48 -4.63 -12.28
N PHE A 537 -31.32 -5.20 -11.93
CA PHE A 537 -31.24 -6.43 -11.11
C PHE A 537 -30.60 -6.28 -9.71
N THR A 538 -30.21 -5.08 -9.29
CA THR A 538 -29.87 -4.83 -7.87
C THR A 538 -31.14 -4.84 -6.99
N PHE A 539 -31.02 -4.87 -5.67
CA PHE A 539 -32.20 -4.90 -4.78
C PHE A 539 -33.03 -3.61 -4.91
N SER A 540 -32.36 -2.47 -5.07
CA SER A 540 -32.93 -1.14 -5.25
C SER A 540 -33.16 -0.74 -6.71
N GLY A 541 -32.56 -1.46 -7.67
CA GLY A 541 -32.64 -1.19 -9.12
C GLY A 541 -34.04 -0.89 -9.61
N ASN A 542 -34.25 0.26 -10.26
CA ASN A 542 -35.59 0.77 -10.56
C ASN A 542 -35.91 0.91 -12.06
N GLY A 543 -34.92 0.82 -12.95
CA GLY A 543 -35.09 0.98 -14.40
C GLY A 543 -35.29 2.40 -14.93
N ASP A 544 -34.86 3.43 -14.18
CA ASP A 544 -35.03 4.85 -14.54
C ASP A 544 -33.90 5.43 -15.42
N GLY A 545 -32.80 4.69 -15.61
CA GLY A 545 -31.63 5.14 -16.38
C GLY A 545 -30.56 5.89 -15.58
N ILE A 546 -30.62 5.90 -14.24
CA ILE A 546 -29.58 6.42 -13.34
C ILE A 546 -29.32 5.40 -12.22
N MET A 547 -28.06 5.04 -11.97
CA MET A 547 -27.69 4.30 -10.76
C MET A 547 -27.49 5.27 -9.60
N ASN A 548 -28.41 5.29 -8.65
CA ASN A 548 -28.27 6.06 -7.42
C ASN A 548 -27.16 5.48 -6.49
N PRO A 549 -26.78 6.16 -5.38
CA PRO A 549 -25.72 5.69 -4.49
C PRO A 549 -25.96 4.30 -3.86
N GLN A 550 -27.22 3.92 -3.61
CA GLN A 550 -27.57 2.57 -3.13
C GLN A 550 -27.41 1.54 -4.26
N GLU A 551 -27.95 1.78 -5.45
CA GLU A 551 -27.76 0.88 -6.61
C GLU A 551 -26.27 0.69 -6.95
N THR A 552 -25.47 1.75 -6.82
CA THR A 552 -24.02 1.67 -7.02
C THR A 552 -23.34 0.82 -5.94
N PHE A 553 -23.75 0.95 -4.68
CA PHE A 553 -23.26 0.12 -3.58
C PHE A 553 -23.62 -1.36 -3.74
N GLU A 554 -24.84 -1.64 -4.22
CA GLU A 554 -25.32 -2.98 -4.53
C GLU A 554 -24.59 -3.59 -5.73
N TYR A 555 -24.37 -2.81 -6.80
CA TYR A 555 -23.55 -3.21 -7.95
C TYR A 555 -22.08 -3.52 -7.58
N VAL A 556 -21.40 -2.62 -6.87
CA VAL A 556 -20.00 -2.81 -6.44
C VAL A 556 -19.88 -4.04 -5.53
N SER A 557 -20.82 -4.24 -4.61
CA SER A 557 -20.87 -5.41 -3.75
C SER A 557 -21.09 -6.70 -4.56
N ALA A 558 -22.03 -6.70 -5.52
CA ALA A 558 -22.25 -7.85 -6.40
C ALA A 558 -21.00 -8.19 -7.22
N LEU A 559 -20.35 -7.20 -7.84
CA LEU A 559 -19.16 -7.38 -8.66
C LEU A 559 -17.98 -7.99 -7.87
N PHE A 560 -17.61 -7.40 -6.74
CA PHE A 560 -16.40 -7.77 -5.99
C PHE A 560 -16.61 -8.91 -4.98
N ALA A 561 -17.79 -9.01 -4.37
CA ALA A 561 -18.10 -10.04 -3.37
C ALA A 561 -18.89 -11.21 -3.97
N GLY A 562 -19.84 -10.96 -4.87
CA GLY A 562 -20.56 -12.03 -5.57
C GLY A 562 -19.71 -12.67 -6.68
N GLY A 563 -19.39 -11.89 -7.71
CA GLY A 563 -18.69 -12.31 -8.92
C GLY A 563 -17.25 -12.79 -8.70
N ILE A 564 -16.33 -11.86 -8.44
CA ILE A 564 -14.89 -12.17 -8.45
C ILE A 564 -14.53 -13.22 -7.39
N SER A 565 -14.97 -13.05 -6.13
CA SER A 565 -14.69 -14.00 -5.04
C SER A 565 -15.17 -15.43 -5.37
N SER A 566 -16.46 -15.61 -5.63
CA SER A 566 -17.04 -16.95 -5.87
C SER A 566 -16.48 -17.61 -7.13
N SER A 567 -16.23 -16.85 -8.20
CA SER A 567 -15.62 -17.37 -9.43
C SER A 567 -14.22 -17.93 -9.21
N ASN A 568 -13.37 -17.21 -8.46
CA ASN A 568 -12.01 -17.66 -8.17
C ASN A 568 -12.01 -18.92 -7.25
N THR A 569 -12.89 -18.96 -6.23
CA THR A 569 -13.09 -20.16 -5.39
C THR A 569 -13.51 -21.37 -6.22
N LEU A 570 -14.43 -21.18 -7.17
CA LEU A 570 -14.92 -22.25 -8.04
C LEU A 570 -13.84 -22.72 -9.02
N VAL A 571 -13.11 -21.82 -9.69
CA VAL A 571 -12.00 -22.18 -10.59
C VAL A 571 -10.97 -23.06 -9.86
N ASN A 572 -10.54 -22.63 -8.67
CA ASN A 572 -9.54 -23.36 -7.89
C ASN A 572 -10.02 -24.76 -7.46
N ASP A 573 -11.29 -24.91 -7.06
CA ASP A 573 -11.85 -26.21 -6.67
C ASP A 573 -12.06 -27.14 -7.90
N MET A 574 -12.38 -26.59 -9.07
CA MET A 574 -12.48 -27.35 -10.33
C MET A 574 -11.12 -27.85 -10.83
N ILE A 575 -10.06 -27.05 -10.67
CA ILE A 575 -8.68 -27.45 -10.95
C ILE A 575 -8.26 -28.57 -10.00
N ALA A 576 -8.51 -28.42 -8.69
CA ALA A 576 -8.20 -29.44 -7.68
C ALA A 576 -8.95 -30.77 -7.89
N ARG A 577 -10.09 -30.75 -8.60
CA ARG A 577 -10.88 -31.93 -8.99
C ARG A 577 -10.47 -32.55 -10.34
N GLY A 578 -9.44 -32.03 -10.99
CA GLY A 578 -8.98 -32.55 -12.28
C GLY A 578 -9.88 -32.21 -13.47
N CYS A 579 -10.71 -31.16 -13.40
CA CYS A 579 -11.43 -30.65 -14.57
C CYS A 579 -10.55 -29.76 -15.49
N ALA A 580 -9.29 -29.52 -15.13
CA ALA A 580 -8.39 -28.64 -15.87
C ALA A 580 -7.87 -29.29 -17.18
N LEU A 581 -7.97 -28.54 -18.27
CA LEU A 581 -7.38 -28.85 -19.58
C LEU A 581 -5.96 -28.25 -19.69
N PRO A 582 -5.13 -28.69 -20.66
CA PRO A 582 -3.76 -28.17 -20.82
C PRO A 582 -3.70 -26.71 -21.27
N ASP A 583 -4.67 -26.28 -22.10
CA ASP A 583 -4.77 -24.91 -22.61
C ASP A 583 -5.11 -23.92 -21.50
N LYS A 584 -4.69 -22.66 -21.67
CA LYS A 584 -5.03 -21.55 -20.77
C LYS A 584 -6.00 -20.55 -21.37
N ASP A 585 -6.81 -19.94 -20.51
CA ASP A 585 -7.67 -18.80 -20.84
C ASP A 585 -6.91 -17.47 -20.77
N VAL A 586 -7.61 -16.37 -21.10
CA VAL A 586 -7.03 -15.01 -21.12
C VAL A 586 -6.61 -14.47 -19.75
N PHE A 587 -6.96 -15.14 -18.65
CA PHE A 587 -6.51 -14.81 -17.30
C PHE A 587 -5.31 -15.69 -16.86
N GLY A 588 -4.90 -16.64 -17.71
CA GLY A 588 -3.80 -17.58 -17.45
C GLY A 588 -4.20 -18.77 -16.57
N ASN A 589 -5.50 -18.94 -16.30
CA ASN A 589 -6.05 -20.15 -15.67
C ASN A 589 -6.19 -21.24 -16.75
N PRO A 590 -6.13 -22.54 -16.41
CA PRO A 590 -6.48 -23.58 -17.38
C PRO A 590 -7.96 -23.48 -17.78
N TRP A 591 -8.27 -23.82 -19.03
CA TRP A 591 -9.66 -24.08 -19.43
C TRP A 591 -10.21 -25.27 -18.63
N LEU A 592 -11.52 -25.31 -18.40
CA LEU A 592 -12.19 -26.44 -17.76
C LEU A 592 -12.94 -27.29 -18.78
N ASP A 593 -12.87 -28.61 -18.64
CA ASP A 593 -13.75 -29.55 -19.34
C ASP A 593 -15.22 -29.30 -18.95
N GLU A 594 -16.08 -29.10 -19.94
CA GLU A 594 -17.46 -28.67 -19.71
C GLU A 594 -18.29 -29.74 -18.99
N ALA A 595 -18.07 -31.03 -19.29
CA ALA A 595 -18.81 -32.13 -18.66
C ALA A 595 -18.41 -32.31 -17.18
N CYS A 596 -17.11 -32.22 -16.88
CA CYS A 596 -16.55 -32.25 -15.53
C CYS A 596 -16.99 -31.02 -14.72
N PHE A 597 -16.94 -29.83 -15.32
CA PHE A 597 -17.42 -28.59 -14.70
C PHE A 597 -18.91 -28.69 -14.36
N LYS A 598 -19.78 -29.00 -15.33
CA LYS A 598 -21.23 -29.15 -15.13
C LYS A 598 -21.57 -30.15 -14.03
N ARG A 599 -20.93 -31.34 -14.05
CA ARG A 599 -21.12 -32.39 -13.04
C ARG A 599 -20.79 -31.90 -11.63
N ASN A 600 -19.65 -31.21 -11.46
CA ASN A 600 -19.23 -30.70 -10.15
C ASN A 600 -20.04 -29.46 -9.71
N LEU A 601 -20.38 -28.55 -10.63
CA LEU A 601 -21.20 -27.35 -10.36
C LEU A 601 -22.52 -27.73 -9.68
N ILE A 602 -23.21 -28.72 -10.23
CA ILE A 602 -24.53 -29.16 -9.76
C ILE A 602 -24.39 -29.99 -8.47
N SER A 603 -23.52 -31.01 -8.46
CA SER A 603 -23.33 -31.89 -7.30
C SER A 603 -22.71 -31.21 -6.08
N GLN A 604 -22.14 -30.01 -6.23
CA GLN A 604 -21.54 -29.22 -5.15
C GLN A 604 -22.15 -27.80 -5.04
N ALA A 605 -23.33 -27.58 -5.63
CA ALA A 605 -23.98 -26.26 -5.67
C ALA A 605 -24.10 -25.62 -4.27
N GLY A 606 -24.44 -26.39 -3.24
CA GLY A 606 -24.52 -25.93 -1.85
C GLY A 606 -23.19 -25.48 -1.21
N ARG A 607 -22.03 -25.76 -1.83
CA ARG A 607 -20.71 -25.25 -1.40
C ARG A 607 -20.32 -23.99 -2.19
N TYR A 608 -20.56 -23.97 -3.50
CA TYR A 608 -20.23 -22.80 -4.33
C TYR A 608 -21.19 -21.62 -4.09
N PHE A 609 -22.45 -21.92 -3.78
CA PHE A 609 -23.55 -20.97 -3.67
C PHE A 609 -24.25 -21.03 -2.30
N ASP A 610 -23.53 -21.33 -1.21
CA ASP A 610 -24.08 -21.20 0.16
C ASP A 610 -24.65 -19.79 0.45
N ASN A 611 -24.19 -18.79 -0.31
CA ASN A 611 -24.66 -17.41 -0.27
C ASN A 611 -25.92 -17.14 -1.14
N LEU A 612 -26.43 -18.14 -1.87
CA LEU A 612 -27.66 -18.10 -2.67
C LEU A 612 -28.59 -19.29 -2.31
N PRO A 613 -29.08 -19.41 -1.06
CA PRO A 613 -29.80 -20.59 -0.59
C PRO A 613 -31.09 -20.93 -1.36
N GLY A 614 -31.74 -19.96 -2.02
CA GLY A 614 -32.89 -20.23 -2.90
C GLY A 614 -32.49 -20.99 -4.16
N LEU A 615 -31.43 -20.56 -4.86
CA LEU A 615 -30.81 -21.26 -5.97
C LEU A 615 -30.38 -22.69 -5.58
N VAL A 616 -29.72 -22.85 -4.42
CA VAL A 616 -29.29 -24.17 -3.93
C VAL A 616 -30.48 -25.11 -3.74
N ARG A 617 -31.56 -24.63 -3.12
CA ARG A 617 -32.81 -25.39 -2.94
C ARG A 617 -33.46 -25.76 -4.28
N GLN A 618 -33.43 -24.85 -5.25
CA GLN A 618 -33.96 -25.14 -6.58
C GLN A 618 -33.11 -26.21 -7.29
N ILE A 619 -31.77 -26.07 -7.30
CA ILE A 619 -30.88 -27.05 -7.93
C ILE A 619 -31.02 -28.44 -7.29
N SER A 620 -31.15 -28.54 -5.96
CA SER A 620 -31.29 -29.83 -5.26
C SER A 620 -32.63 -30.54 -5.51
N THR A 621 -33.60 -29.88 -6.17
CA THR A 621 -34.91 -30.46 -6.51
C THR A 621 -35.13 -30.65 -8.02
N MET A 622 -34.17 -30.26 -8.87
CA MET A 622 -34.25 -30.45 -10.32
C MET A 622 -34.08 -31.93 -10.73
N LYS A 623 -34.94 -32.39 -11.65
CA LYS A 623 -34.72 -33.64 -12.41
C LYS A 623 -33.59 -33.44 -13.44
N PRO A 624 -32.91 -34.49 -13.93
CA PRO A 624 -31.79 -34.36 -14.87
C PRO A 624 -32.06 -33.48 -16.09
N ALA A 625 -33.21 -33.62 -16.76
CA ALA A 625 -33.58 -32.76 -17.89
C ALA A 625 -33.74 -31.27 -17.52
N GLN A 626 -34.15 -30.96 -16.28
CA GLN A 626 -34.23 -29.58 -15.78
C GLN A 626 -32.84 -29.03 -15.43
N VAL A 627 -31.93 -29.87 -14.93
CA VAL A 627 -30.51 -29.53 -14.77
C VAL A 627 -29.86 -29.22 -16.12
N ASP A 628 -30.19 -29.99 -17.15
CA ASP A 628 -29.72 -29.78 -18.52
C ASP A 628 -30.23 -28.45 -19.10
N GLU A 629 -31.53 -28.16 -18.96
CA GLU A 629 -32.13 -26.89 -19.41
C GLU A 629 -31.60 -25.68 -18.62
N PHE A 630 -31.50 -25.76 -17.29
CA PHE A 630 -30.92 -24.72 -16.44
C PHE A 630 -29.47 -24.41 -16.84
N TYR A 631 -28.66 -25.45 -17.00
CA TYR A 631 -27.25 -25.30 -17.41
C TYR A 631 -27.13 -24.71 -18.82
N ALA A 632 -27.96 -25.16 -19.77
CA ALA A 632 -27.98 -24.61 -21.12
C ALA A 632 -28.35 -23.12 -21.14
N ASN A 633 -29.39 -22.71 -20.40
CA ASN A 633 -29.80 -21.31 -20.29
C ASN A 633 -28.74 -20.43 -19.61
N LEU A 634 -28.08 -20.96 -18.57
CA LEU A 634 -26.98 -20.29 -17.88
C LEU A 634 -25.79 -20.06 -18.82
N MET A 635 -25.31 -21.11 -19.50
CA MET A 635 -24.13 -21.02 -20.36
C MET A 635 -24.41 -20.28 -21.66
N ALA A 636 -25.63 -20.35 -22.23
CA ALA A 636 -26.01 -19.54 -23.38
C ALA A 636 -26.01 -18.04 -23.06
N SER A 637 -26.37 -17.67 -21.83
CA SER A 637 -26.32 -16.29 -21.35
C SER A 637 -24.89 -15.86 -21.00
N ALA A 638 -24.12 -16.73 -20.36
CA ALA A 638 -22.76 -16.44 -19.92
C ALA A 638 -21.75 -16.35 -21.07
N ARG A 639 -21.71 -17.35 -21.98
CA ARG A 639 -20.59 -17.59 -22.91
C ARG A 639 -20.14 -16.37 -23.72
N THR A 640 -18.85 -16.06 -23.71
CA THR A 640 -18.27 -15.01 -24.56
C THR A 640 -18.40 -15.33 -26.05
N SER A 641 -18.19 -16.58 -26.43
CA SER A 641 -18.27 -17.09 -27.81
C SER A 641 -18.93 -18.47 -27.87
N PRO A 642 -19.90 -18.69 -28.79
CA PRO A 642 -20.49 -20.01 -29.03
C PRO A 642 -19.48 -21.07 -29.53
N ALA A 643 -18.34 -20.65 -30.10
CA ALA A 643 -17.34 -21.56 -30.66
C ALA A 643 -16.57 -22.38 -29.61
N ASN A 644 -16.70 -22.05 -28.32
CA ASN A 644 -16.01 -22.72 -27.21
C ASN A 644 -16.81 -23.91 -26.62
N GLY A 645 -17.58 -24.65 -27.43
CA GLY A 645 -18.29 -25.84 -26.98
C GLY A 645 -17.34 -26.92 -26.43
N GLY A 646 -17.74 -27.61 -25.35
CA GLY A 646 -16.92 -28.62 -24.68
C GLY A 646 -15.94 -28.05 -23.63
N ARG A 647 -15.73 -26.73 -23.59
CA ARG A 647 -14.84 -26.07 -22.61
C ARG A 647 -15.46 -24.82 -21.98
N VAL A 648 -14.95 -24.44 -20.82
CA VAL A 648 -15.38 -23.26 -20.04
C VAL A 648 -14.17 -22.48 -19.52
N GLU A 649 -14.22 -21.14 -19.61
CA GLU A 649 -13.17 -20.22 -19.15
C GLU A 649 -13.62 -19.33 -17.97
N THR A 650 -12.68 -18.65 -17.32
CA THR A 650 -12.95 -17.76 -16.18
C THR A 650 -13.92 -16.61 -16.54
N ALA A 651 -13.93 -16.14 -17.80
CA ALA A 651 -14.89 -15.12 -18.27
C ALA A 651 -16.34 -15.63 -18.22
N ASP A 652 -16.58 -16.84 -18.74
CA ASP A 652 -17.88 -17.49 -18.70
C ASP A 652 -18.33 -17.72 -17.25
N LEU A 653 -17.43 -18.21 -16.39
CA LEU A 653 -17.71 -18.48 -14.98
C LEU A 653 -18.09 -17.22 -14.20
N ARG A 654 -17.38 -16.10 -14.40
CA ARG A 654 -17.73 -14.81 -13.76
C ARG A 654 -19.08 -14.31 -14.21
N THR A 655 -19.35 -14.39 -15.51
CA THR A 655 -20.63 -13.95 -16.08
C THR A 655 -21.79 -14.82 -15.57
N ALA A 656 -21.60 -16.14 -15.53
CA ALA A 656 -22.56 -17.08 -14.95
C ALA A 656 -22.82 -16.81 -13.46
N VAL A 657 -21.78 -16.64 -12.64
CA VAL A 657 -21.90 -16.31 -11.21
C VAL A 657 -22.66 -15.00 -11.01
N MET A 658 -22.37 -13.95 -11.77
CA MET A 658 -23.09 -12.67 -11.68
C MET A 658 -24.57 -12.82 -12.07
N MET A 659 -24.86 -13.50 -13.17
CA MET A 659 -26.24 -13.76 -13.61
C MET A 659 -27.04 -14.58 -12.58
N LEU A 660 -26.40 -15.50 -11.87
CA LEU A 660 -27.02 -16.25 -10.76
C LEU A 660 -27.31 -15.36 -9.55
N HIS A 661 -26.42 -14.43 -9.17
CA HIS A 661 -26.71 -13.46 -8.10
C HIS A 661 -27.87 -12.54 -8.49
N TYR A 662 -27.84 -11.93 -9.67
CA TYR A 662 -28.91 -11.07 -10.17
C TYR A 662 -30.26 -11.81 -10.30
N THR A 663 -30.23 -13.07 -10.70
CA THR A 663 -31.42 -13.93 -10.76
C THR A 663 -31.95 -14.25 -9.36
N GLU A 664 -31.09 -14.54 -8.38
CA GLU A 664 -31.49 -14.74 -6.99
C GLU A 664 -32.08 -13.47 -6.39
N ILE A 665 -31.50 -12.29 -6.66
CA ILE A 665 -32.00 -10.99 -6.19
C ILE A 665 -33.40 -10.73 -6.75
N LEU A 666 -33.60 -10.92 -8.06
CA LEU A 666 -34.90 -10.67 -8.68
C LEU A 666 -35.99 -11.59 -8.11
N VAL A 667 -35.71 -12.88 -7.92
CA VAL A 667 -36.67 -13.78 -7.25
C VAL A 667 -36.87 -13.36 -5.79
N THR A 668 -35.79 -13.13 -5.04
CA THR A 668 -35.82 -12.72 -3.62
C THR A 668 -36.65 -11.47 -3.34
N VAL A 669 -36.61 -10.47 -4.23
CA VAL A 669 -37.35 -9.20 -4.07
C VAL A 669 -38.84 -9.34 -4.40
N TYR A 670 -39.22 -10.27 -5.28
CA TYR A 670 -40.58 -10.36 -5.84
C TYR A 670 -41.37 -11.61 -5.45
N ASP A 671 -40.72 -12.67 -4.94
CA ASP A 671 -41.34 -13.88 -4.37
C ASP A 671 -41.99 -13.53 -3.02
N ARG A 672 -43.26 -13.10 -3.09
CA ARG A 672 -44.06 -12.69 -1.92
C ARG A 672 -44.62 -13.89 -1.19
N ASN A 673 -44.95 -14.94 -1.93
CA ASN A 673 -45.57 -16.16 -1.41
C ASN A 673 -44.52 -17.13 -0.78
N ARG A 674 -43.24 -16.96 -1.13
CA ARG A 674 -42.04 -17.69 -0.64
C ARG A 674 -41.92 -19.14 -1.14
N ASN A 675 -42.54 -19.48 -2.27
CA ASN A 675 -42.38 -20.80 -2.92
C ASN A 675 -40.99 -20.98 -3.59
N GLY A 676 -40.26 -19.90 -3.87
CA GLY A 676 -38.99 -19.91 -4.57
C GLY A 676 -39.09 -19.75 -6.10
N SER A 677 -40.23 -19.33 -6.63
CA SER A 677 -40.46 -18.95 -8.03
C SER A 677 -41.14 -17.57 -8.08
N LEU A 678 -41.67 -17.15 -9.24
CA LEU A 678 -42.50 -15.96 -9.37
C LEU A 678 -43.78 -16.28 -10.15
N ASP A 679 -44.95 -15.91 -9.63
CA ASP A 679 -46.23 -16.00 -10.35
C ASP A 679 -46.44 -14.85 -11.36
N GLU A 680 -47.56 -14.85 -12.09
CA GLU A 680 -47.85 -13.80 -13.08
C GLU A 680 -47.98 -12.39 -12.47
N ALA A 681 -48.50 -12.27 -11.24
CA ALA A 681 -48.61 -11.00 -10.53
C ALA A 681 -47.24 -10.53 -10.00
N GLU A 682 -46.41 -11.45 -9.51
CA GLU A 682 -45.04 -11.17 -9.06
C GLU A 682 -44.13 -10.75 -10.23
N VAL A 683 -44.27 -11.37 -11.40
CA VAL A 683 -43.61 -10.94 -12.65
C VAL A 683 -44.12 -9.57 -13.13
N LYS A 684 -45.42 -9.27 -13.00
CA LYS A 684 -45.95 -7.92 -13.28
C LYS A 684 -45.41 -6.85 -12.32
N LEU A 685 -45.13 -7.22 -11.07
CA LEU A 685 -44.52 -6.32 -10.08
C LEU A 685 -43.05 -6.03 -10.39
N ALA A 686 -42.35 -6.97 -11.03
CA ALA A 686 -40.98 -6.77 -11.53
C ALA A 686 -40.92 -5.96 -12.85
N ALA A 687 -41.94 -6.06 -13.70
CA ALA A 687 -41.98 -5.44 -15.03
C ALA A 687 -41.60 -3.94 -15.09
N PRO A 688 -42.00 -3.06 -14.15
CA PRO A 688 -41.62 -1.64 -14.14
C PRO A 688 -40.12 -1.40 -14.32
N ARG A 689 -39.26 -2.21 -13.68
CA ARG A 689 -37.79 -2.09 -13.72
C ARG A 689 -37.19 -2.28 -15.11
N PHE A 690 -37.94 -2.88 -16.04
CA PHE A 690 -37.48 -3.15 -17.39
C PHE A 690 -38.12 -2.21 -18.42
N MET A 691 -39.13 -1.42 -18.05
CA MET A 691 -40.02 -0.71 -18.99
C MET A 691 -39.28 0.21 -19.97
N GLN A 692 -38.18 0.87 -19.56
CA GLN A 692 -37.39 1.70 -20.46
C GLN A 692 -36.67 0.86 -21.53
N PHE A 693 -36.01 -0.23 -21.13
CA PHE A 693 -35.43 -1.18 -22.07
C PHE A 693 -36.51 -1.82 -22.96
N MET A 694 -37.62 -2.30 -22.38
CA MET A 694 -38.71 -2.92 -23.13
C MET A 694 -39.31 -1.98 -24.18
N LYS A 695 -39.40 -0.67 -23.92
CA LYS A 695 -39.79 0.35 -24.93
C LYS A 695 -38.82 0.48 -26.08
N SER A 696 -37.51 0.32 -25.82
CA SER A 696 -36.48 0.40 -26.86
C SER A 696 -36.43 -0.83 -27.77
N VAL A 697 -36.87 -2.00 -27.29
CA VAL A 697 -36.78 -3.28 -28.03
C VAL A 697 -38.11 -3.84 -28.53
N SER A 698 -39.25 -3.26 -28.12
CA SER A 698 -40.60 -3.61 -28.56
C SER A 698 -40.99 -2.85 -29.83
N PRO A 699 -41.66 -3.50 -30.81
CA PRO A 699 -42.23 -2.82 -31.98
C PRO A 699 -43.49 -1.99 -31.63
N ILE A 700 -44.01 -2.10 -30.41
CA ILE A 700 -45.19 -1.39 -29.92
C ILE A 700 -44.84 -0.68 -28.60
N GLN A 701 -44.88 0.66 -28.59
CA GLN A 701 -44.43 1.47 -27.46
C GLN A 701 -45.51 1.74 -26.38
N ALA A 702 -46.74 1.27 -26.59
CA ALA A 702 -47.86 1.48 -25.65
C ALA A 702 -47.63 0.76 -24.31
N ASN A 703 -47.64 1.50 -23.19
CA ASN A 703 -47.22 1.00 -21.87
C ASN A 703 -47.83 -0.35 -21.46
N PHE A 704 -49.12 -0.59 -21.70
CA PHE A 704 -49.78 -1.85 -21.33
C PHE A 704 -49.25 -3.04 -22.14
N VAL A 705 -48.99 -2.84 -23.44
CA VAL A 705 -48.38 -3.86 -24.33
C VAL A 705 -46.97 -4.18 -23.88
N VAL A 706 -46.19 -3.15 -23.51
CA VAL A 706 -44.80 -3.27 -23.06
C VAL A 706 -44.68 -4.08 -21.76
N SER A 707 -45.60 -3.91 -20.81
CA SER A 707 -45.61 -4.74 -19.59
C SER A 707 -45.88 -6.21 -19.89
N ASP A 708 -46.83 -6.52 -20.77
CA ASP A 708 -47.11 -7.90 -21.18
C ASP A 708 -46.03 -8.49 -22.10
N PHE A 709 -45.26 -7.65 -22.80
CA PHE A 709 -44.07 -8.06 -23.55
C PHE A 709 -42.96 -8.52 -22.58
N PHE A 710 -42.80 -7.89 -21.41
CA PHE A 710 -41.89 -8.40 -20.37
C PHE A 710 -42.34 -9.78 -19.87
N LEU A 711 -43.64 -9.98 -19.62
CA LEU A 711 -44.18 -11.30 -19.27
C LEU A 711 -43.87 -12.33 -20.37
N PHE A 712 -44.12 -12.01 -21.64
CA PHE A 712 -43.76 -12.90 -22.76
C PHE A 712 -42.27 -13.23 -22.73
N LEU A 713 -41.40 -12.23 -22.57
CA LEU A 713 -39.94 -12.39 -22.56
C LEU A 713 -39.49 -13.38 -21.47
N VAL A 714 -40.02 -13.23 -20.25
CA VAL A 714 -39.72 -14.10 -19.11
C VAL A 714 -40.26 -15.52 -19.33
N PHE A 715 -41.50 -15.67 -19.81
CA PHE A 715 -42.14 -16.99 -19.99
C PHE A 715 -41.68 -17.75 -21.24
N LYS A 716 -41.20 -17.07 -22.29
CA LYS A 716 -40.86 -17.68 -23.59
C LYS A 716 -39.37 -17.56 -23.95
N GLY A 717 -38.59 -16.72 -23.27
CA GLY A 717 -37.14 -16.60 -23.46
C GLY A 717 -36.69 -16.01 -24.80
N LYS A 718 -37.55 -15.23 -25.46
CA LYS A 718 -37.31 -14.58 -26.75
C LYS A 718 -38.20 -13.34 -26.93
N LYS A 719 -37.92 -12.51 -27.94
CA LYS A 719 -38.88 -11.49 -28.40
C LYS A 719 -40.11 -12.15 -29.05
N PRO A 720 -41.34 -11.68 -28.77
CA PRO A 720 -42.53 -12.09 -29.51
C PRO A 720 -42.56 -11.49 -30.92
N THR A 721 -43.08 -12.26 -31.87
CA THR A 721 -43.74 -11.70 -33.06
C THR A 721 -45.16 -11.24 -32.71
N ILE A 722 -45.82 -10.50 -33.62
CA ILE A 722 -47.23 -10.06 -33.40
C ILE A 722 -48.16 -11.27 -33.21
N SER A 723 -48.00 -12.33 -34.01
CA SER A 723 -48.81 -13.55 -33.89
C SER A 723 -48.52 -14.32 -32.61
N GLU A 724 -47.26 -14.40 -32.17
CA GLU A 724 -46.89 -15.03 -30.90
C GLU A 724 -47.40 -14.25 -29.69
N TYR A 725 -47.40 -12.92 -29.74
CA TYR A 725 -47.98 -12.06 -28.71
C TYR A 725 -49.50 -12.26 -28.59
N LEU A 726 -50.22 -12.27 -29.72
CA LEU A 726 -51.67 -12.53 -29.74
C LEU A 726 -51.99 -13.94 -29.20
N TRP A 727 -51.21 -14.95 -29.58
CA TRP A 727 -51.34 -16.30 -29.02
C TRP A 727 -51.08 -16.34 -27.52
N PHE A 728 -50.06 -15.62 -27.03
CA PHE A 728 -49.74 -15.53 -25.61
C PHE A 728 -50.83 -14.83 -24.79
N GLN A 729 -51.46 -13.78 -25.33
CA GLN A 729 -52.64 -13.16 -24.70
C GLN A 729 -53.82 -14.15 -24.65
N GLY A 730 -53.99 -14.99 -25.67
CA GLY A 730 -54.92 -16.13 -25.62
C GLY A 730 -54.58 -17.10 -24.49
N GLN A 731 -53.32 -17.54 -24.38
CA GLN A 731 -52.87 -18.46 -23.31
C GLN A 731 -53.09 -17.87 -21.91
N LYS A 732 -52.83 -16.58 -21.72
CA LYS A 732 -53.05 -15.82 -20.48
C LYS A 732 -54.53 -15.60 -20.15
N THR A 733 -55.40 -15.53 -21.16
CA THR A 733 -56.86 -15.33 -20.97
C THR A 733 -57.58 -16.63 -20.65
N PHE A 734 -57.11 -17.76 -21.21
CA PHE A 734 -57.80 -19.06 -21.12
C PHE A 734 -57.03 -20.12 -20.30
N GLY A 735 -55.95 -19.76 -19.62
CA GLY A 735 -55.17 -20.68 -18.79
C GLY A 735 -54.13 -19.99 -17.91
N SER A 736 -53.45 -20.77 -17.08
CA SER A 736 -52.30 -20.27 -16.30
C SER A 736 -51.03 -20.34 -17.13
N LEU A 737 -50.21 -19.29 -17.05
CA LEU A 737 -48.85 -19.27 -17.62
C LEU A 737 -47.86 -20.16 -16.83
N GLY A 738 -48.26 -20.62 -15.64
CA GLY A 738 -47.42 -21.33 -14.69
C GLY A 738 -46.46 -20.41 -13.94
N GLU A 739 -45.53 -20.99 -13.19
CA GLU A 739 -44.55 -20.26 -12.40
C GLU A 739 -43.25 -19.95 -13.17
N VAL A 740 -42.58 -18.86 -12.80
CA VAL A 740 -41.25 -18.47 -13.31
C VAL A 740 -40.17 -18.89 -12.31
N SER A 741 -39.53 -20.01 -12.62
CA SER A 741 -38.32 -20.51 -11.95
C SER A 741 -37.06 -19.76 -12.42
N ARG A 742 -35.95 -19.84 -11.67
CA ARG A 742 -34.69 -19.11 -11.99
C ARG A 742 -34.14 -19.37 -13.39
N ASP A 743 -34.33 -20.57 -13.94
CA ASP A 743 -33.93 -20.92 -15.31
C ASP A 743 -34.71 -20.17 -16.40
N LYS A 744 -35.93 -19.67 -16.10
CA LYS A 744 -36.72 -18.79 -16.98
C LYS A 744 -36.23 -17.36 -16.91
N VAL A 745 -35.90 -16.87 -15.70
CA VAL A 745 -35.25 -15.56 -15.51
C VAL A 745 -33.91 -15.49 -16.26
N LEU A 746 -33.10 -16.56 -16.26
CA LEU A 746 -31.86 -16.63 -17.05
C LEU A 746 -32.08 -16.39 -18.55
N ARG A 747 -33.24 -16.73 -19.11
CA ARG A 747 -33.56 -16.50 -20.55
C ARG A 747 -33.71 -15.02 -20.89
N VAL A 748 -34.00 -14.16 -19.90
CA VAL A 748 -34.03 -12.70 -20.05
C VAL A 748 -32.62 -12.15 -20.31
N PHE A 749 -31.61 -12.66 -19.59
CA PHE A 749 -30.21 -12.25 -19.78
C PHE A 749 -29.68 -12.53 -21.19
N LYS A 750 -30.07 -13.67 -21.78
CA LYS A 750 -29.76 -13.97 -23.18
C LYS A 750 -30.26 -12.86 -24.12
N VAL A 751 -31.53 -12.44 -23.99
CA VAL A 751 -32.09 -11.40 -24.88
C VAL A 751 -31.54 -10.01 -24.57
N LEU A 752 -31.29 -9.67 -23.29
CA LEU A 752 -30.57 -8.44 -22.92
C LEU A 752 -29.20 -8.37 -23.60
N LYS A 753 -28.47 -9.49 -23.63
CA LYS A 753 -27.15 -9.62 -24.27
C LYS A 753 -27.23 -9.56 -25.80
N GLU A 754 -28.20 -10.23 -26.42
CA GLU A 754 -28.45 -10.18 -27.87
C GLU A 754 -28.82 -8.77 -28.36
N GLU A 755 -29.43 -7.94 -27.51
CA GLU A 755 -29.75 -6.54 -27.85
C GLU A 755 -28.61 -5.57 -27.51
N ALA A 756 -27.88 -5.79 -26.40
CA ALA A 756 -26.68 -5.03 -26.08
C ALA A 756 -25.54 -5.24 -27.10
N ALA A 757 -25.53 -6.37 -27.82
CA ALA A 757 -24.59 -6.64 -28.91
C ALA A 757 -24.96 -5.99 -30.26
N LYS A 758 -26.03 -5.17 -30.30
CA LYS A 758 -26.49 -4.42 -31.49
C LYS A 758 -26.34 -2.90 -31.31
N GLN A 759 -25.78 -2.46 -30.18
CA GLN A 759 -25.53 -1.07 -29.78
C GLN A 759 -24.03 -0.79 -29.81
#